data_AF-X0BBG8-F1
#
_entry.id   AF-X0BBG8-F1
#
_cell.length_a   1.000
_cell.length_b   1.000
_cell.length_c   1.000
_cell.angle_alpha   90.00
_cell.angle_beta   90.00
_cell.angle_gamma   90.00
#
_symmetry.space_group_name_H-M   'P 1'
#
loop_
_entity.id
_entity.type
_entity.pdbx_description
1 polymer ?
#
loop_
_entity_poly.entity_id
_entity_poly.type
_entity_poly.pdbx_seq_one_letter_code
_entity_poly.pdbx_strand_id
1 'polypeptide(L)'
;MSPNTNEITVTLRQIAKMIDHSLLHPTMTDADILQGLAIAKKYGVATACVKPYAISMAKQELQGTNVLVCPVIGFPHGNSSTAVKVFEADVATAVGGNEIDMVINIGKALGGDWNYVTDEIRQVNNVVVKRGAILKVIFENDYLNEEHIVRLCKICSDIGVAFVKTSTGYGFVKQANGMYSYKGATIPHLKIMVEESGKGVQVKAAGGAFQQHDAVSPEAVEFSALRSETWTQSKTNDANNIIRRHVTERPKDFQLQQGNIKSKPSAAETELISLLPGLGPATLLVDNYFDRIHWFILVFHQDDFRKKFQDLYHYIHFSSGPDAPSRGIGFIAVLLAVFATSLHHIGATESKLKSHNIDPQELKDRILAVLKLRFLDIVSRGSLEVVQFCVLLASYYLYHGEPGMAWPLSGSGLRVAQALNLHRKMTTGDPSDQALNQQIQDRKRAWWAVYEIDTFCSMLYGFPLGFSDSDCNVKALDPYDEYSGSTKESRQTRGPSLLFYKCSMSRLSAIVKSALVGLYGTRHDDGKRTNNPKGLFDKVAALNGRLQEWHRSLAPKLRFDGHDPLSEVQVAHDRERTGREFEDYLFRLQALSLKLAYENAKILIHRPLLSFKMASSTSTDTTTSKTDPFRLAMQECREAALQISKVASTPYLLEASETYAISQAPM
;
A
#
# COMPACT_ATOMS: atom_id res chain seq x y z
N MET A 1 -28.79 10.73 40.63
CA MET A 1 -28.50 9.33 40.27
C MET A 1 -27.63 9.35 39.03
N SER A 2 -26.35 9.02 39.19
CA SER A 2 -25.36 9.04 38.11
C SER A 2 -25.65 7.92 37.11
N PRO A 3 -25.54 8.16 35.79
CA PRO A 3 -25.68 7.10 34.81
C PRO A 3 -24.45 6.19 34.87
N ASN A 4 -24.67 4.92 35.21
CA ASN A 4 -23.64 3.87 35.17
C ASN A 4 -23.20 3.63 33.72
N THR A 5 -22.06 4.20 33.33
CA THR A 5 -21.27 3.70 32.20
C THR A 5 -20.44 2.51 32.71
N ASN A 6 -20.71 1.30 32.20
CA ASN A 6 -19.85 0.13 32.44
C ASN A 6 -18.51 0.34 31.71
N GLU A 7 -17.56 1.02 32.34
CA GLU A 7 -16.16 1.04 31.89
C GLU A 7 -15.51 -0.32 32.21
N ILE A 8 -15.26 -1.14 31.19
CA ILE A 8 -14.48 -2.36 31.33
C ILE A 8 -12.99 -1.99 31.25
N THR A 9 -12.31 -2.02 32.39
CA THR A 9 -10.85 -1.82 32.43
C THR A 9 -10.15 -3.17 32.24
N VAL A 10 -9.45 -3.35 31.12
CA VAL A 10 -8.69 -4.58 30.81
C VAL A 10 -7.19 -4.28 30.77
N THR A 11 -6.39 -5.06 31.50
CA THR A 11 -4.93 -4.96 31.47
C THR A 11 -4.34 -5.68 30.24
N LEU A 12 -3.16 -5.26 29.78
CA LEU A 12 -2.43 -5.95 28.71
C LEU A 12 -2.24 -7.45 28.97
N ARG A 13 -2.07 -7.83 30.25
CA ARG A 13 -1.95 -9.23 30.66
C ARG A 13 -3.26 -10.00 30.46
N GLN A 14 -4.40 -9.39 30.74
CA GLN A 14 -5.72 -9.99 30.49
C GLN A 14 -5.96 -10.14 28.98
N ILE A 15 -5.56 -9.15 28.16
CA ILE A 15 -5.61 -9.25 26.70
C ILE A 15 -4.67 -10.36 26.18
N ALA A 16 -3.47 -10.50 26.73
CA ALA A 16 -2.56 -11.57 26.34
C ALA A 16 -3.17 -12.96 26.62
N LYS A 17 -3.85 -13.13 27.77
CA LYS A 17 -4.58 -14.35 28.13
C LYS A 17 -5.85 -14.62 27.33
N MET A 18 -6.10 -13.79 26.35
CA MET A 18 -7.17 -13.88 25.39
C MET A 18 -6.66 -14.34 24.01
N ILE A 19 -5.33 -14.38 23.80
CA ILE A 19 -4.68 -14.66 22.50
C ILE A 19 -4.20 -16.12 22.41
N ASP A 20 -4.49 -16.75 21.27
CA ASP A 20 -3.87 -17.99 20.82
C ASP A 20 -2.76 -17.65 19.80
N HIS A 21 -1.49 -17.77 20.20
CA HIS A 21 -0.36 -17.43 19.34
C HIS A 21 -0.12 -18.53 18.30
N SER A 22 -0.45 -18.23 17.04
CA SER A 22 -0.52 -19.24 15.97
C SER A 22 0.81 -19.47 15.27
N LEU A 23 1.33 -20.70 15.32
CA LEU A 23 2.59 -21.17 14.74
C LEU A 23 2.33 -22.31 13.75
N LEU A 24 1.41 -22.06 12.81
CA LEU A 24 0.77 -23.07 11.96
C LEU A 24 1.10 -22.95 10.47
N HIS A 25 1.85 -21.93 10.05
CA HIS A 25 2.18 -21.77 8.63
C HIS A 25 2.95 -23.01 8.14
N PRO A 26 2.58 -23.61 7.00
CA PRO A 26 3.14 -24.89 6.57
C PRO A 26 4.66 -24.83 6.38
N THR A 27 5.20 -23.66 6.02
CA THR A 27 6.64 -23.45 5.82
C THR A 27 7.40 -23.05 7.09
N MET A 28 6.75 -22.85 8.24
CA MET A 28 7.45 -22.55 9.49
C MET A 28 8.34 -23.72 9.86
N THR A 29 9.64 -23.46 9.88
CA THR A 29 10.65 -24.40 10.35
C THR A 29 10.61 -24.52 11.87
N ASP A 30 11.29 -25.52 12.41
CA ASP A 30 11.42 -25.69 13.86
C ASP A 30 12.07 -24.46 14.52
N ALA A 31 13.02 -23.81 13.84
CA ALA A 31 13.62 -22.56 14.31
C ALA A 31 12.60 -21.41 14.37
N ASP A 32 11.67 -21.33 13.41
CA ASP A 32 10.60 -20.33 13.43
C ASP A 32 9.60 -20.60 14.57
N ILE A 33 9.28 -21.87 14.80
CA ILE A 33 8.41 -22.30 15.90
C ILE A 33 9.05 -21.94 17.24
N LEU A 34 10.34 -22.22 17.46
CA LEU A 34 11.07 -21.86 18.67
C LEU A 34 11.08 -20.35 18.92
N GLN A 35 11.30 -19.54 17.88
CA GLN A 35 11.23 -18.08 17.99
C GLN A 35 9.81 -17.61 18.36
N GLY A 36 8.78 -18.19 17.76
CA GLY A 36 7.40 -17.91 18.09
C GLY A 36 7.03 -18.31 19.52
N LEU A 37 7.51 -19.45 20.00
CA LEU A 37 7.32 -19.89 21.40
C LEU A 37 7.99 -18.94 22.39
N ALA A 38 9.16 -18.38 22.05
CA ALA A 38 9.81 -17.35 22.86
C ALA A 38 8.96 -16.07 22.97
N ILE A 39 8.26 -15.69 21.89
CA ILE A 39 7.30 -14.58 21.89
C ILE A 39 6.09 -14.90 22.76
N ALA A 40 5.50 -16.09 22.60
CA ALA A 40 4.37 -16.54 23.39
C ALA A 40 4.70 -16.53 24.91
N LYS A 41 5.90 -17.00 25.26
CA LYS A 41 6.46 -16.96 26.62
C LYS A 41 6.65 -15.53 27.14
N LYS A 42 7.27 -14.66 26.33
CA LYS A 42 7.54 -13.26 26.69
C LYS A 42 6.27 -12.50 27.06
N TYR A 43 5.20 -12.68 26.28
CA TYR A 43 3.95 -11.95 26.49
C TYR A 43 2.93 -12.72 27.37
N GLY A 44 3.22 -13.96 27.72
CA GLY A 44 2.37 -14.77 28.59
C GLY A 44 0.98 -14.99 28.00
N VAL A 45 0.89 -15.29 26.70
CA VAL A 45 -0.37 -15.52 25.99
C VAL A 45 -1.17 -16.69 26.57
N ALA A 46 -2.42 -16.89 26.13
CA ALA A 46 -3.24 -18.01 26.59
C ALA A 46 -2.60 -19.33 26.16
N THR A 47 -2.44 -19.49 24.85
CA THR A 47 -1.91 -20.71 24.25
C THR A 47 -0.94 -20.42 23.11
N ALA A 48 -0.06 -21.38 22.81
CA ALA A 48 0.68 -21.45 21.57
C ALA A 48 0.07 -22.55 20.69
N CYS A 49 -0.48 -22.17 19.54
CA CYS A 49 -1.05 -23.12 18.59
C CYS A 49 0.04 -23.67 17.67
N VAL A 50 0.26 -24.98 17.71
CA VAL A 50 1.38 -25.64 17.01
C VAL A 50 0.90 -26.80 16.15
N LYS A 51 1.72 -27.19 15.18
CA LYS A 51 1.54 -28.41 14.40
C LYS A 51 1.72 -29.64 15.33
N PRO A 52 0.98 -30.75 15.15
CA PRO A 52 1.07 -31.92 16.04
C PRO A 52 2.48 -32.44 16.31
N TYR A 53 3.36 -32.43 15.29
CA TYR A 53 4.73 -32.92 15.46
C TYR A 53 5.57 -32.06 16.44
N ALA A 54 5.20 -30.79 16.62
CA ALA A 54 5.95 -29.82 17.43
C ALA A 54 5.49 -29.77 18.90
N ILE A 55 4.53 -30.58 19.33
CA ILE A 55 3.98 -30.53 20.70
C ILE A 55 5.07 -30.75 21.76
N SER A 56 5.92 -31.77 21.58
CA SER A 56 6.99 -32.08 22.55
C SER A 56 7.99 -30.94 22.69
N MET A 57 8.37 -30.32 21.57
CA MET A 57 9.25 -29.15 21.53
C MET A 57 8.60 -27.94 22.22
N ALA A 58 7.34 -27.65 21.89
CA ALA A 58 6.59 -26.56 22.50
C ALA A 58 6.45 -26.73 24.02
N LYS A 59 6.16 -27.95 24.47
CA LYS A 59 6.06 -28.29 25.89
C LYS A 59 7.38 -28.07 26.63
N GLN A 60 8.51 -28.42 26.00
CA GLN A 60 9.84 -28.22 26.58
C GLN A 60 10.16 -26.72 26.70
N GLU A 61 9.96 -25.94 25.64
CA GLU A 61 10.30 -24.51 25.65
C GLU A 61 9.42 -23.66 26.58
N LEU A 62 8.14 -24.04 26.69
CA LEU A 62 7.16 -23.37 27.54
C LEU A 62 7.15 -23.89 28.99
N GLN A 63 8.09 -24.78 29.36
CA GLN A 63 8.23 -25.26 30.72
C GLN A 63 8.46 -24.09 31.69
N GLY A 64 7.75 -24.12 32.83
CA GLY A 64 7.79 -23.07 33.84
C GLY A 64 6.96 -21.82 33.50
N THR A 65 6.19 -21.86 32.42
CA THR A 65 5.29 -20.77 32.02
C THR A 65 3.82 -21.17 32.21
N ASN A 66 2.93 -20.18 32.18
CA ASN A 66 1.47 -20.42 32.19
C ASN A 66 0.88 -20.36 30.77
N VAL A 67 1.68 -20.60 29.73
CA VAL A 67 1.23 -20.67 28.33
C VAL A 67 0.94 -22.12 28.01
N LEU A 68 -0.30 -22.41 27.57
CA LEU A 68 -0.72 -23.77 27.25
C LEU A 68 -0.34 -24.15 25.81
N VAL A 69 -0.14 -25.45 25.54
CA VAL A 69 0.12 -25.94 24.18
C VAL A 69 -1.20 -26.33 23.52
N CYS A 70 -1.49 -25.76 22.36
CA CYS A 70 -2.75 -25.93 21.64
C CYS A 70 -2.56 -26.55 20.24
N PRO A 71 -2.35 -27.87 20.09
CA PRO A 71 -2.19 -28.45 18.77
C PRO A 71 -3.49 -28.45 17.95
N VAL A 72 -3.33 -28.42 16.63
CA VAL A 72 -4.44 -28.54 15.66
C VAL A 72 -4.58 -29.97 15.15
N ILE A 73 -5.81 -30.43 14.89
CA ILE A 73 -6.09 -31.76 14.30
C ILE A 73 -7.05 -31.66 13.11
N GLY A 74 -6.91 -32.58 12.15
CA GLY A 74 -7.65 -32.52 10.88
C GLY A 74 -7.44 -31.19 10.13
N PHE A 75 -6.38 -30.44 10.42
CA PHE A 75 -6.19 -29.07 9.98
C PHE A 75 -5.46 -28.98 8.62
N PRO A 76 -5.75 -27.99 7.76
CA PRO A 76 -6.76 -26.93 7.94
C PRO A 76 -8.14 -27.28 7.37
N HIS A 77 -8.30 -28.39 6.64
CA HIS A 77 -9.51 -28.60 5.84
C HIS A 77 -10.56 -29.53 6.46
N GLY A 78 -10.23 -30.23 7.54
CA GLY A 78 -11.15 -31.12 8.24
C GLY A 78 -11.54 -32.39 7.47
N ASN A 79 -10.84 -32.72 6.39
CA ASN A 79 -11.22 -33.79 5.46
C ASN A 79 -10.79 -35.21 5.90
N SER A 80 -10.02 -35.33 6.97
CA SER A 80 -9.67 -36.63 7.57
C SER A 80 -10.92 -37.35 8.09
N SER A 81 -10.91 -38.68 8.08
CA SER A 81 -12.00 -39.47 8.67
C SER A 81 -12.06 -39.31 10.19
N THR A 82 -13.24 -39.57 10.78
CA THR A 82 -13.43 -39.54 12.25
C THR A 82 -12.37 -40.35 12.99
N ALA A 83 -12.08 -41.57 12.52
CA ALA A 83 -11.08 -42.44 13.16
C ALA A 83 -9.68 -41.81 13.20
N VAL A 84 -9.28 -41.11 12.13
CA VAL A 84 -7.99 -40.41 12.07
C VAL A 84 -7.99 -39.21 13.01
N LYS A 85 -9.05 -38.39 13.04
CA LYS A 85 -9.13 -37.24 13.96
C LYS A 85 -9.14 -37.69 15.42
N VAL A 86 -9.85 -38.77 15.75
CA VAL A 86 -9.85 -39.37 17.09
C VAL A 86 -8.46 -39.83 17.48
N PHE A 87 -7.74 -40.51 16.58
CA PHE A 87 -6.36 -40.92 16.81
C PHE A 87 -5.42 -39.72 16.99
N GLU A 88 -5.48 -38.72 16.11
CA GLU A 88 -4.70 -37.48 16.24
C GLU A 88 -4.96 -36.78 17.58
N ALA A 89 -6.22 -36.70 18.02
CA ALA A 89 -6.61 -36.11 19.29
C ALA A 89 -6.03 -36.88 20.49
N ASP A 90 -6.12 -38.22 20.47
CA ASP A 90 -5.57 -39.07 21.53
C ASP A 90 -4.05 -38.91 21.65
N VAL A 91 -3.35 -38.93 20.52
CA VAL A 91 -1.90 -38.76 20.46
C VAL A 91 -1.51 -37.37 20.93
N ALA A 92 -2.14 -36.32 20.41
CA ALA A 92 -1.81 -34.93 20.73
C ALA A 92 -1.99 -34.63 22.22
N THR A 93 -3.08 -35.11 22.83
CA THR A 93 -3.31 -34.96 24.27
C THR A 93 -2.35 -35.82 25.10
N ALA A 94 -2.00 -37.04 24.65
CA ALA A 94 -1.03 -37.90 25.34
C ALA A 94 0.37 -37.28 25.44
N VAL A 95 0.82 -36.55 24.42
CA VAL A 95 2.15 -35.90 24.41
C VAL A 95 2.17 -34.51 25.04
N GLY A 96 1.01 -33.97 25.44
CA GLY A 96 0.90 -32.75 26.24
C GLY A 96 0.15 -31.59 25.60
N GLY A 97 -0.69 -31.82 24.60
CA GLY A 97 -1.66 -30.84 24.14
C GLY A 97 -2.72 -30.58 25.21
N ASN A 98 -2.79 -29.35 25.72
CA ASN A 98 -3.75 -28.94 26.74
C ASN A 98 -5.11 -28.55 26.14
N GLU A 99 -5.08 -28.01 24.93
CA GLU A 99 -6.26 -27.58 24.19
C GLU A 99 -6.14 -28.10 22.75
N ILE A 100 -7.20 -28.69 22.21
CA ILE A 100 -7.17 -29.26 20.86
C ILE A 100 -8.06 -28.42 19.95
N ASP A 101 -7.48 -27.90 18.87
CA ASP A 101 -8.21 -27.15 17.84
C ASP A 101 -8.53 -28.09 16.67
N MET A 102 -9.79 -28.52 16.56
CA MET A 102 -10.25 -29.44 15.53
C MET A 102 -11.01 -28.70 14.43
N VAL A 103 -10.74 -29.02 13.16
CA VAL A 103 -11.60 -28.59 12.05
C VAL A 103 -12.69 -29.64 11.77
N ILE A 104 -13.95 -29.22 11.71
CA ILE A 104 -15.08 -30.11 11.36
C ILE A 104 -14.93 -30.65 9.94
N ASN A 105 -15.60 -31.75 9.61
CA ASN A 105 -15.75 -32.15 8.22
C ASN A 105 -16.69 -31.17 7.46
N ILE A 106 -16.08 -30.19 6.78
CA ILE A 106 -16.79 -29.10 6.09
C ILE A 106 -17.71 -29.65 4.98
N GLY A 107 -17.25 -30.63 4.21
CA GLY A 107 -18.05 -31.24 3.14
C GLY A 107 -19.31 -31.93 3.67
N LYS A 108 -19.23 -32.59 4.83
CA LYS A 108 -20.38 -33.21 5.50
C LYS A 108 -21.36 -32.18 6.06
N ALA A 109 -20.86 -31.08 6.61
CA ALA A 109 -21.70 -29.97 7.05
C ALA A 109 -22.43 -29.30 5.89
N LEU A 110 -21.73 -29.00 4.78
CA LEU A 110 -22.33 -28.45 3.56
C LEU A 110 -23.35 -29.40 2.92
N GLY A 111 -23.12 -30.70 3.01
CA GLY A 111 -24.05 -31.73 2.55
C GLY A 111 -25.23 -31.99 3.49
N GLY A 112 -25.30 -31.33 4.65
CA GLY A 112 -26.36 -31.52 5.64
C GLY A 112 -26.33 -32.84 6.40
N ASP A 113 -25.21 -33.59 6.37
CA ASP A 113 -25.03 -34.84 7.11
C ASP A 113 -24.68 -34.55 8.58
N TRP A 114 -25.65 -33.97 9.29
CA TRP A 114 -25.49 -33.54 10.67
C TRP A 114 -25.24 -34.68 11.64
N ASN A 115 -25.69 -35.90 11.31
CA ASN A 115 -25.42 -37.08 12.13
C ASN A 115 -23.92 -37.40 12.13
N TYR A 116 -23.29 -37.39 10.95
CA TYR A 116 -21.84 -37.57 10.84
C TYR A 116 -21.08 -36.50 11.62
N VAL A 117 -21.42 -35.22 11.40
CA VAL A 117 -20.72 -34.10 12.06
C VAL A 117 -20.88 -34.15 13.57
N THR A 118 -22.09 -34.44 14.06
CA THR A 118 -22.38 -34.57 15.50
C THR A 118 -21.57 -35.72 16.11
N ASP A 119 -21.54 -36.87 15.44
CA ASP A 119 -20.82 -38.04 15.93
C ASP A 119 -19.31 -37.84 15.91
N GLU A 120 -18.76 -37.22 14.86
CA GLU A 120 -17.35 -36.83 14.78
C GLU A 120 -16.93 -35.93 15.95
N ILE A 121 -17.66 -34.83 16.18
CA ILE A 121 -17.36 -33.90 17.26
C ILE A 121 -17.45 -34.60 18.62
N ARG A 122 -18.46 -35.45 18.83
CA ARG A 122 -18.66 -36.18 20.09
C ARG A 122 -17.51 -37.15 20.36
N GLN A 123 -17.11 -37.95 19.37
CA GLN A 123 -16.04 -38.93 19.54
C GLN A 123 -14.70 -38.26 19.86
N VAL A 124 -14.38 -37.16 19.16
CA VAL A 124 -13.16 -36.39 19.43
C VAL A 124 -13.23 -35.74 20.81
N ASN A 125 -14.34 -35.09 21.18
CA ASN A 125 -14.49 -34.45 22.48
C ASN A 125 -14.32 -35.45 23.63
N ASN A 126 -14.90 -36.66 23.50
CA ASN A 126 -14.79 -37.71 24.52
C ASN A 126 -13.33 -38.10 24.79
N VAL A 127 -12.50 -38.25 23.75
CA VAL A 127 -11.09 -38.61 23.90
C VAL A 127 -10.29 -37.46 24.49
N VAL A 128 -10.53 -36.23 24.04
CA VAL A 128 -9.86 -35.03 24.53
C VAL A 128 -10.13 -34.78 26.02
N VAL A 129 -11.41 -34.81 26.42
CA VAL A 129 -11.84 -34.60 27.81
C VAL A 129 -11.39 -35.73 28.72
N LYS A 130 -11.39 -36.99 28.25
CA LYS A 130 -10.90 -38.15 29.02
C LYS A 130 -9.43 -37.98 29.46
N ARG A 131 -8.64 -37.21 28.71
CA ARG A 131 -7.23 -36.90 29.04
C ARG A 131 -7.04 -35.56 29.74
N GLY A 132 -8.12 -34.89 30.15
CA GLY A 132 -8.07 -33.63 30.88
C GLY A 132 -7.75 -32.40 30.03
N ALA A 133 -7.82 -32.53 28.70
CA ALA A 133 -7.70 -31.41 27.78
C ALA A 133 -9.08 -30.89 27.38
N ILE A 134 -9.14 -29.73 26.72
CA ILE A 134 -10.38 -29.16 26.18
C ILE A 134 -10.39 -29.15 24.65
N LEU A 135 -11.58 -29.29 24.06
CA LEU A 135 -11.77 -29.23 22.61
C LEU A 135 -12.29 -27.85 22.18
N LYS A 136 -11.67 -27.28 21.15
CA LYS A 136 -12.20 -26.16 20.36
C LYS A 136 -12.55 -26.65 18.96
N VAL A 137 -13.76 -26.31 18.52
CA VAL A 137 -14.29 -26.76 17.23
C VAL A 137 -14.27 -25.60 16.23
N ILE A 138 -13.46 -25.72 15.18
CA ILE A 138 -13.35 -24.77 14.08
C ILE A 138 -14.35 -25.13 12.99
N PHE A 139 -15.21 -24.17 12.62
CA PHE A 139 -16.25 -24.37 11.61
C PHE A 139 -15.77 -24.07 10.19
N GLU A 140 -14.86 -23.11 10.05
CA GLU A 140 -14.48 -22.50 8.77
C GLU A 140 -15.65 -21.77 8.09
N ASN A 141 -16.12 -20.73 8.77
CA ASN A 141 -17.31 -19.96 8.41
C ASN A 141 -17.29 -19.38 6.99
N ASP A 142 -16.12 -19.17 6.39
CA ASP A 142 -15.98 -18.66 5.02
C ASP A 142 -16.63 -19.57 3.97
N TYR A 143 -16.77 -20.86 4.27
CA TYR A 143 -17.45 -21.82 3.40
C TYR A 143 -18.92 -22.01 3.75
N LEU A 144 -19.36 -21.57 4.94
CA LEU A 144 -20.66 -21.90 5.50
C LEU A 144 -21.65 -20.75 5.35
N ASN A 145 -22.94 -21.09 5.27
CA ASN A 145 -24.03 -20.12 5.42
C ASN A 145 -24.41 -20.00 6.91
N GLU A 146 -25.24 -19.01 7.24
CA GLU A 146 -25.67 -18.77 8.62
C GLU A 146 -26.41 -19.96 9.22
N GLU A 147 -27.24 -20.67 8.45
CA GLU A 147 -27.97 -21.85 8.90
C GLU A 147 -27.04 -22.98 9.37
N HIS A 148 -25.94 -23.20 8.64
CA HIS A 148 -24.91 -24.17 9.03
C HIS A 148 -24.22 -23.73 10.33
N ILE A 149 -23.86 -22.46 10.46
CA ILE A 149 -23.20 -21.92 11.66
C ILE A 149 -24.10 -22.08 12.89
N VAL A 150 -25.38 -21.72 12.77
CA VAL A 150 -26.41 -21.90 13.81
C VAL A 150 -26.50 -23.38 14.21
N ARG A 151 -26.57 -24.29 13.23
CA ARG A 151 -26.69 -25.71 13.49
C ARG A 151 -25.47 -26.28 14.20
N LEU A 152 -24.27 -25.86 13.81
CA LEU A 152 -23.01 -26.27 14.44
C LEU A 152 -22.90 -25.76 15.88
N CYS A 153 -23.32 -24.52 16.16
CA CYS A 153 -23.36 -23.98 17.53
C CYS A 153 -24.26 -24.84 18.43
N LYS A 154 -25.43 -25.23 17.93
CA LYS A 154 -26.36 -26.12 18.66
C LYS A 154 -25.76 -27.49 18.93
N ILE A 155 -25.19 -28.14 17.90
CA ILE A 155 -24.50 -29.43 18.04
C ILE A 155 -23.36 -29.35 19.08
N CYS A 156 -22.52 -28.32 19.01
CA CYS A 156 -21.42 -28.11 19.93
C CYS A 156 -21.91 -27.87 21.37
N SER A 157 -23.04 -27.18 21.53
CA SER A 157 -23.68 -26.93 22.81
C SER A 157 -24.26 -28.19 23.43
N ASP A 158 -24.92 -29.02 22.62
CA ASP A 158 -25.49 -30.31 23.05
C ASP A 158 -24.39 -31.29 23.49
N ILE A 159 -23.23 -31.25 22.82
CA ILE A 159 -22.06 -32.09 23.14
C ILE A 159 -21.29 -31.53 24.35
N GLY A 160 -21.36 -30.22 24.60
CA GLY A 160 -20.62 -29.56 25.69
C GLY A 160 -19.13 -29.38 25.38
N VAL A 161 -18.78 -28.97 24.16
CA VAL A 161 -17.38 -28.60 23.83
C VAL A 161 -17.00 -27.28 24.51
N ALA A 162 -15.71 -27.04 24.75
CA ALA A 162 -15.28 -25.85 25.49
C ALA A 162 -15.38 -24.57 24.64
N PHE A 163 -15.03 -24.66 23.36
CA PHE A 163 -15.08 -23.52 22.44
C PHE A 163 -15.60 -23.89 21.05
N VAL A 164 -16.28 -22.93 20.43
CA VAL A 164 -16.49 -22.88 18.97
C VAL A 164 -15.63 -21.75 18.39
N LYS A 165 -15.06 -21.98 17.22
CA LYS A 165 -14.08 -21.10 16.59
C LYS A 165 -14.47 -20.83 15.13
N THR A 166 -14.37 -19.56 14.72
CA THR A 166 -14.87 -19.12 13.41
C THR A 166 -14.17 -19.83 12.26
N SER A 167 -12.84 -19.84 12.23
CA SER A 167 -12.07 -20.18 11.03
C SER A 167 -10.65 -20.69 11.33
N THR A 168 -9.94 -21.20 10.32
CA THR A 168 -8.55 -21.66 10.45
C THR A 168 -7.50 -20.62 10.10
N GLY A 169 -7.86 -19.58 9.34
CA GLY A 169 -6.89 -18.68 8.68
C GLY A 169 -6.47 -19.12 7.27
N TYR A 170 -6.91 -20.32 6.83
CA TYR A 170 -6.51 -20.96 5.57
C TYR A 170 -7.71 -21.25 4.66
N GLY A 171 -8.85 -20.61 4.91
CA GLY A 171 -10.03 -20.69 4.05
C GLY A 171 -9.78 -19.99 2.71
N PHE A 172 -9.39 -20.74 1.69
CA PHE A 172 -9.28 -20.19 0.34
C PHE A 172 -10.63 -20.34 -0.37
N VAL A 173 -11.39 -19.26 -0.50
CA VAL A 173 -12.64 -19.23 -1.27
C VAL A 173 -12.34 -18.72 -2.67
N LYS A 174 -12.52 -19.60 -3.67
CA LYS A 174 -12.39 -19.22 -5.08
C LYS A 174 -13.51 -18.25 -5.44
N GLN A 175 -13.12 -17.03 -5.77
CA GLN A 175 -14.02 -15.96 -6.21
C GLN A 175 -14.39 -16.20 -7.68
N ALA A 176 -15.47 -15.55 -8.14
CA ALA A 176 -15.94 -15.63 -9.53
C ALA A 176 -14.84 -15.23 -10.55
N ASN A 177 -13.91 -14.36 -10.15
CA ASN A 177 -12.76 -13.93 -10.96
C ASN A 177 -11.59 -14.94 -11.01
N GLY A 178 -11.73 -16.12 -10.39
CA GLY A 178 -10.72 -17.17 -10.35
C GLY A 178 -9.65 -17.02 -9.27
N MET A 179 -9.59 -15.89 -8.56
CA MET A 179 -8.68 -15.69 -7.42
C MET A 179 -9.24 -16.31 -6.14
N TYR A 180 -8.36 -16.65 -5.20
CA TYR A 180 -8.77 -17.12 -3.88
C TYR A 180 -8.69 -15.96 -2.87
N SER A 181 -9.73 -15.79 -2.06
CA SER A 181 -9.81 -14.79 -0.99
C SER A 181 -10.26 -15.43 0.32
N TYR A 182 -9.94 -14.78 1.43
CA TYR A 182 -10.28 -15.19 2.79
C TYR A 182 -10.86 -13.99 3.56
N LYS A 183 -12.01 -14.16 4.21
CA LYS A 183 -12.69 -13.15 5.05
C LYS A 183 -12.45 -13.41 6.54
N GLY A 184 -12.43 -14.67 6.96
CA GLY A 184 -12.21 -15.07 8.35
C GLY A 184 -13.33 -14.65 9.31
N ALA A 185 -12.96 -14.30 10.53
CA ALA A 185 -13.90 -13.84 11.56
C ALA A 185 -14.53 -12.49 11.16
N THR A 186 -15.85 -12.48 11.00
CA THR A 186 -16.65 -11.27 10.78
C THR A 186 -17.53 -10.99 12.01
N ILE A 187 -17.82 -9.72 12.29
CA ILE A 187 -18.71 -9.33 13.39
C ILE A 187 -20.10 -10.01 13.29
N PRO A 188 -20.74 -10.10 12.11
CA PRO A 188 -22.00 -10.85 11.95
C PRO A 188 -21.89 -12.32 12.37
N HIS A 189 -20.84 -13.03 11.94
CA HIS A 189 -20.64 -14.43 12.33
C HIS A 189 -20.42 -14.57 13.85
N LEU A 190 -19.64 -13.66 14.45
CA LEU A 190 -19.41 -13.69 15.90
C LEU A 190 -20.70 -13.46 16.70
N LYS A 191 -21.56 -12.53 16.26
CA LYS A 191 -22.87 -12.30 16.90
C LYS A 191 -23.73 -13.55 16.87
N ILE A 192 -23.90 -14.16 15.69
CA ILE A 192 -24.69 -15.38 15.51
C ILE A 192 -24.11 -16.51 16.38
N MET A 193 -22.80 -16.70 16.39
CA MET A 193 -22.17 -17.75 17.20
C MET A 193 -22.36 -17.54 18.70
N VAL A 194 -22.28 -16.29 19.18
CA VAL A 194 -22.52 -15.95 20.60
C VAL A 194 -23.98 -16.17 20.99
N GLU A 195 -24.92 -15.76 20.13
CA GLU A 195 -26.36 -15.89 20.36
C GLU A 195 -26.82 -17.36 20.36
N GLU A 196 -26.27 -18.20 19.48
CA GLU A 196 -26.70 -19.59 19.31
C GLU A 196 -25.90 -20.60 20.14
N SER A 197 -24.80 -20.19 20.78
CA SER A 197 -24.01 -21.06 21.66
C SER A 197 -24.60 -21.11 23.07
N GLY A 198 -24.72 -22.33 23.61
CA GLY A 198 -25.17 -22.57 24.97
C GLY A 198 -24.23 -21.98 26.02
N LYS A 199 -24.75 -21.75 27.23
CA LYS A 199 -24.06 -21.04 28.33
C LYS A 199 -22.67 -21.60 28.73
N GLY A 200 -22.42 -22.88 28.44
CA GLY A 200 -21.14 -23.55 28.72
C GLY A 200 -20.10 -23.46 27.60
N VAL A 201 -20.46 -22.95 26.42
CA VAL A 201 -19.58 -22.91 25.24
C VAL A 201 -19.10 -21.49 25.01
N GLN A 202 -17.78 -21.34 24.84
CA GLN A 202 -17.17 -20.04 24.56
C GLN A 202 -16.94 -19.85 23.05
N VAL A 203 -17.01 -18.61 22.56
CA VAL A 203 -16.78 -18.30 21.15
C VAL A 203 -15.41 -17.67 20.95
N LYS A 204 -14.64 -18.19 19.99
CA LYS A 204 -13.30 -17.71 19.64
C LYS A 204 -13.25 -17.16 18.21
N ALA A 205 -12.80 -15.93 18.07
CA ALA A 205 -12.54 -15.32 16.77
C ALA A 205 -11.17 -15.76 16.23
N ALA A 206 -11.10 -16.18 14.97
CA ALA A 206 -9.85 -16.52 14.31
C ALA A 206 -9.85 -16.12 12.83
N GLY A 207 -8.69 -15.68 12.35
CA GLY A 207 -8.46 -15.19 10.98
C GLY A 207 -9.06 -13.80 10.74
N GLY A 208 -8.22 -12.78 10.57
CA GLY A 208 -8.67 -11.43 10.20
C GLY A 208 -9.35 -10.58 11.29
N ALA A 209 -9.68 -11.13 12.47
CA ALA A 209 -10.31 -10.38 13.57
C ALA A 209 -9.49 -9.15 14.02
N PHE A 210 -8.17 -9.17 13.83
CA PHE A 210 -7.26 -8.04 14.15
C PHE A 210 -6.87 -7.19 12.91
N GLN A 211 -7.36 -7.54 11.72
CA GLN A 211 -7.18 -6.72 10.49
C GLN A 211 -8.32 -5.73 10.27
N GLN A 212 -9.42 -5.81 11.06
CA GLN A 212 -10.44 -4.77 11.15
C GLN A 212 -10.17 -3.85 12.35
N HIS A 213 -9.40 -2.79 12.07
CA HIS A 213 -9.28 -1.54 12.82
C HIS A 213 -8.60 -1.51 14.20
N ASP A 214 -7.99 -0.34 14.43
CA ASP A 214 -7.68 0.31 15.71
C ASP A 214 -8.36 -0.31 16.94
N ALA A 215 -7.58 -0.57 17.99
CA ALA A 215 -8.06 -0.96 19.32
C ALA A 215 -8.85 0.15 20.05
N VAL A 216 -9.64 0.96 19.34
CA VAL A 216 -10.38 2.10 19.90
C VAL A 216 -11.85 2.15 19.45
N SER A 217 -12.44 1.05 18.94
CA SER A 217 -13.89 0.91 19.09
C SER A 217 -14.17 0.44 20.53
N PRO A 218 -15.07 1.10 21.28
CA PRO A 218 -15.52 0.61 22.59
C PRO A 218 -16.12 -0.79 22.54
N GLU A 219 -16.35 -1.32 21.34
CA GLU A 219 -16.90 -2.65 21.09
C GLU A 219 -15.82 -3.69 20.73
N ALA A 220 -14.65 -3.35 20.15
CA ALA A 220 -13.68 -4.36 19.69
C ALA A 220 -12.68 -4.87 20.74
N VAL A 221 -12.67 -4.31 21.95
CA VAL A 221 -11.80 -4.82 23.03
C VAL A 221 -12.34 -6.13 23.64
N GLU A 222 -13.55 -6.55 23.29
CA GLU A 222 -14.19 -7.76 23.86
C GLU A 222 -13.90 -9.08 23.14
N PHE A 223 -13.38 -9.07 21.91
CA PHE A 223 -13.53 -10.24 21.03
C PHE A 223 -12.26 -11.07 20.88
N SER A 224 -12.02 -11.96 21.83
CA SER A 224 -11.27 -13.19 21.55
C SER A 224 -11.74 -14.43 22.32
N ALA A 225 -12.53 -14.24 23.39
CA ALA A 225 -13.28 -15.27 24.10
C ALA A 225 -14.46 -14.64 24.85
N LEU A 226 -15.70 -14.97 24.48
CA LEU A 226 -16.91 -14.55 25.20
C LEU A 226 -17.69 -15.77 25.73
N ARG A 227 -18.25 -15.64 26.93
CA ARG A 227 -19.37 -16.48 27.41
C ARG A 227 -20.68 -15.88 26.92
N SER A 228 -21.61 -16.70 26.43
CA SER A 228 -22.90 -16.21 25.90
C SER A 228 -23.74 -15.43 26.91
N GLU A 229 -23.49 -15.59 28.21
CA GLU A 229 -24.19 -14.91 29.30
C GLU A 229 -23.94 -13.39 29.40
N THR A 230 -22.87 -12.88 28.78
CA THR A 230 -22.45 -11.47 28.94
C THR A 230 -23.24 -10.50 28.04
N TRP A 231 -24.03 -11.01 27.09
CA TRP A 231 -24.73 -10.19 26.11
C TRP A 231 -26.21 -10.02 26.47
N THR A 232 -26.54 -8.95 27.19
CA THR A 232 -27.93 -8.48 27.35
C THR A 232 -28.07 -7.06 26.80
N GLN A 233 -28.80 -6.93 25.68
CA GLN A 233 -29.02 -5.66 24.98
C GLN A 233 -29.83 -4.68 25.83
N SER A 234 -29.24 -3.54 26.21
CA SER A 234 -30.00 -2.36 26.63
C SER A 234 -30.44 -1.57 25.40
N LYS A 235 -31.74 -1.62 25.10
CA LYS A 235 -32.40 -0.74 24.13
C LYS A 235 -32.62 0.63 24.79
N THR A 236 -32.03 1.71 24.28
CA THR A 236 -32.65 3.05 24.34
C THR A 236 -32.17 3.96 23.20
N ASN A 237 -33.14 4.65 22.61
CA ASN A 237 -32.98 5.76 21.68
C ASN A 237 -32.31 6.94 22.39
N ASP A 238 -31.37 7.62 21.72
CA ASP A 238 -31.36 9.09 21.68
C ASP A 238 -30.40 9.62 20.60
N ALA A 239 -30.99 10.33 19.65
CA ALA A 239 -30.31 11.12 18.64
C ALA A 239 -30.04 12.51 19.25
N ASN A 240 -28.84 12.72 19.79
CA ASN A 240 -28.14 14.01 19.87
C ASN A 240 -26.92 13.88 20.79
N ASN A 241 -25.77 13.51 20.23
CA ASN A 241 -24.46 13.97 20.71
C ASN A 241 -23.37 13.62 19.70
N ILE A 242 -23.21 14.49 18.69
CA ILE A 242 -22.08 14.46 17.77
C ILE A 242 -20.86 14.98 18.52
N ILE A 243 -20.05 14.09 19.07
CA ILE A 243 -18.69 14.44 19.50
C ILE A 243 -17.80 14.42 18.26
N ARG A 244 -17.55 15.60 17.69
CA ARG A 244 -16.38 15.85 16.83
C ARG A 244 -15.13 15.68 17.68
N ARG A 245 -14.43 14.55 17.56
CA ARG A 245 -13.06 14.40 18.09
C ARG A 245 -12.05 14.46 16.95
N HIS A 246 -11.11 15.38 17.08
CA HIS A 246 -9.93 15.47 16.23
C HIS A 246 -9.11 14.18 16.37
N VAL A 247 -9.18 13.35 15.32
CA VAL A 247 -8.27 12.22 15.07
C VAL A 247 -6.85 12.77 15.02
N THR A 248 -6.15 12.78 16.14
CA THR A 248 -4.77 13.29 16.18
C THR A 248 -3.77 12.45 16.96
N GLU A 249 -4.15 11.43 17.71
CA GLU A 249 -3.12 10.61 18.40
C GLU A 249 -3.37 9.10 18.26
N ARG A 250 -2.48 8.48 17.47
CA ARG A 250 -2.23 7.03 17.38
C ARG A 250 -1.46 6.54 18.62
N PRO A 251 -1.42 5.23 18.87
CA PRO A 251 -0.54 4.64 19.90
C PRO A 251 0.91 5.07 19.65
N LYS A 252 1.57 5.55 20.69
CA LYS A 252 2.93 6.13 20.63
C LYS A 252 4.04 5.13 20.28
N ASP A 253 3.74 3.84 20.07
CA ASP A 253 4.77 2.78 20.02
C ASP A 253 4.81 1.92 18.74
N PHE A 254 4.28 2.40 17.60
CA PHE A 254 4.75 1.91 16.29
C PHE A 254 5.84 2.84 15.76
N GLN A 255 6.91 3.01 16.54
CA GLN A 255 8.14 3.58 16.02
C GLN A 255 8.79 2.49 15.14
N LEU A 256 8.66 2.64 13.81
CA LEU A 256 9.66 2.10 12.89
C LEU A 256 11.00 2.55 13.46
N GLN A 257 11.84 1.61 13.89
CA GLN A 257 13.10 1.89 14.56
C GLN A 257 13.87 2.91 13.73
N GLN A 258 13.87 4.18 14.14
CA GLN A 258 14.91 5.11 13.75
C GLN A 258 16.16 4.52 14.40
N GLY A 259 16.89 3.72 13.62
CA GLY A 259 18.09 3.03 14.09
C GLY A 259 18.99 4.06 14.76
N ASN A 260 19.32 3.80 16.02
CA ASN A 260 20.32 4.57 16.73
C ASN A 260 21.55 4.73 15.83
N ILE A 261 21.96 5.98 15.56
CA ILE A 261 23.09 6.39 14.72
C ILE A 261 24.43 5.75 15.17
N LYS A 262 24.45 5.04 16.31
CA LYS A 262 25.62 4.39 16.92
C LYS A 262 25.85 2.92 16.49
N SER A 263 25.09 2.35 15.54
CA SER A 263 25.34 0.98 15.06
C SER A 263 26.39 0.95 13.94
N LYS A 264 27.22 -0.11 13.87
CA LYS A 264 28.13 -0.35 12.74
C LYS A 264 27.35 -0.45 11.42
N PRO A 265 27.95 -0.07 10.27
CA PRO A 265 27.30 -0.18 8.97
C PRO A 265 26.92 -1.62 8.67
N SER A 266 25.72 -1.85 8.14
CA SER A 266 25.33 -3.19 7.68
C SER A 266 26.13 -3.59 6.42
N ALA A 267 26.14 -4.88 6.08
CA ALA A 267 26.73 -5.35 4.82
C ALA A 267 26.10 -4.64 3.61
N ALA A 268 24.77 -4.46 3.64
CA ALA A 268 24.04 -3.71 2.62
C ALA A 268 24.47 -2.24 2.54
N GLU A 269 24.66 -1.57 3.68
CA GLU A 269 25.13 -0.18 3.70
C GLU A 269 26.54 -0.05 3.12
N THR A 270 27.44 -0.98 3.47
CA THR A 270 28.83 -1.00 2.98
C THR A 270 28.90 -1.17 1.47
N GLU A 271 28.10 -2.08 0.93
CA GLU A 271 28.05 -2.32 -0.52
C GLU A 271 27.46 -1.12 -1.29
N LEU A 272 26.43 -0.47 -0.75
CA LEU A 272 25.88 0.73 -1.38
C LEU A 272 26.90 1.89 -1.36
N ILE A 273 27.64 2.07 -0.25
CA ILE A 273 28.72 3.06 -0.17
C ILE A 273 29.81 2.79 -1.20
N SER A 274 30.12 1.52 -1.49
CA SER A 274 31.16 1.13 -2.46
C SER A 274 30.87 1.55 -3.90
N LEU A 275 29.61 1.93 -4.20
CA LEU A 275 29.19 2.38 -5.53
C LEU A 275 29.28 3.90 -5.69
N LEU A 276 29.54 4.65 -4.61
CA LEU A 276 29.63 6.10 -4.66
C LEU A 276 30.91 6.51 -5.42
N PRO A 277 30.81 7.27 -6.53
CA PRO A 277 31.99 7.76 -7.23
C PRO A 277 32.65 8.89 -6.42
N GLY A 278 33.82 9.35 -6.85
CA GLY A 278 34.47 10.51 -6.23
C GLY A 278 33.56 11.76 -6.24
N LEU A 279 33.81 12.69 -5.31
CA LEU A 279 32.95 13.88 -5.10
C LEU A 279 32.73 14.70 -6.38
N GLY A 280 33.74 14.84 -7.25
CA GLY A 280 33.61 15.54 -8.53
C GLY A 280 32.54 14.92 -9.44
N PRO A 281 32.72 13.67 -9.91
CA PRO A 281 31.69 12.93 -10.65
C PRO A 281 30.33 12.87 -9.95
N ALA A 282 30.30 12.67 -8.63
CA ALA A 282 29.07 12.64 -7.85
C ALA A 282 28.30 13.96 -7.93
N THR A 283 29.00 15.10 -7.84
CA THR A 283 28.41 16.44 -7.95
C THR A 283 27.83 16.65 -9.34
N LEU A 284 28.55 16.26 -10.40
CA LEU A 284 28.05 16.32 -11.78
C LEU A 284 26.74 15.54 -11.97
N LEU A 285 26.63 14.34 -11.36
CA LEU A 285 25.42 13.54 -11.41
C LEU A 285 24.25 14.14 -10.63
N VAL A 286 24.52 14.74 -9.45
CA VAL A 286 23.48 15.45 -8.69
C VAL A 286 22.97 16.65 -9.49
N ASP A 287 23.87 17.46 -10.06
CA ASP A 287 23.51 18.64 -10.83
C ASP A 287 22.67 18.28 -12.05
N ASN A 288 23.13 17.31 -12.83
CA ASN A 288 22.39 16.84 -14.01
C ASN A 288 21.00 16.30 -13.65
N TYR A 289 20.85 15.60 -12.51
CA TYR A 289 19.53 15.16 -12.03
C TYR A 289 18.60 16.35 -11.75
N PHE A 290 19.07 17.37 -11.03
CA PHE A 290 18.25 18.54 -10.70
C PHE A 290 17.84 19.33 -11.95
N ASP A 291 18.76 19.46 -12.91
CA ASP A 291 18.54 20.25 -14.11
C ASP A 291 17.57 19.55 -15.08
N ARG A 292 17.68 18.22 -15.22
CA ARG A 292 16.97 17.48 -16.28
C ARG A 292 15.75 16.70 -15.79
N ILE A 293 15.71 16.27 -14.52
CA ILE A 293 14.72 15.31 -14.03
C ILE A 293 13.90 15.84 -12.86
N HIS A 294 14.53 16.52 -11.90
CA HIS A 294 13.88 16.83 -10.63
C HIS A 294 12.62 17.69 -10.77
N TRP A 295 12.61 18.64 -11.71
CA TRP A 295 11.45 19.51 -12.00
C TRP A 295 10.18 18.75 -12.37
N PHE A 296 10.31 17.50 -12.83
CA PHE A 296 9.21 16.60 -13.19
C PHE A 296 8.75 15.76 -11.99
N ILE A 297 9.68 15.13 -11.26
CA ILE A 297 9.33 14.22 -10.14
C ILE A 297 9.01 14.99 -8.85
N LEU A 298 9.81 16.00 -8.49
CA LEU A 298 9.65 16.89 -7.32
C LEU A 298 9.36 16.17 -5.99
N VAL A 299 10.11 15.09 -5.68
CA VAL A 299 9.86 14.24 -4.50
C VAL A 299 10.55 14.71 -3.20
N PHE A 300 11.56 15.59 -3.30
CA PHE A 300 12.26 16.19 -2.16
C PHE A 300 12.57 17.68 -2.42
N HIS A 301 13.06 18.38 -1.39
CA HIS A 301 13.57 19.74 -1.52
C HIS A 301 15.04 19.73 -1.98
N GLN A 302 15.36 20.57 -2.97
CA GLN A 302 16.68 20.61 -3.57
C GLN A 302 17.78 21.00 -2.57
N ASP A 303 17.57 22.05 -1.79
CA ASP A 303 18.58 22.57 -0.86
C ASP A 303 18.88 21.56 0.25
N ASP A 304 17.85 20.93 0.80
CA ASP A 304 18.00 19.89 1.84
C ASP A 304 18.69 18.65 1.29
N PHE A 305 18.36 18.22 0.07
CA PHE A 305 19.05 17.11 -0.59
C PHE A 305 20.53 17.43 -0.78
N ARG A 306 20.86 18.62 -1.31
CA ARG A 306 22.24 19.05 -1.55
C ARG A 306 23.04 19.15 -0.25
N LYS A 307 22.41 19.64 0.82
CA LYS A 307 23.01 19.65 2.17
C LYS A 307 23.30 18.22 2.66
N LYS A 308 22.31 17.32 2.64
CA LYS A 308 22.49 15.90 3.02
C LYS A 308 23.56 15.21 2.18
N PHE A 309 23.65 15.52 0.89
CA PHE A 309 24.69 15.02 -0.02
C PHE A 309 26.09 15.48 0.39
N GLN A 310 26.27 16.78 0.65
CA GLN A 310 27.55 17.33 1.12
C GLN A 310 27.96 16.74 2.46
N ASP A 311 27.01 16.66 3.42
CA ASP A 311 27.24 16.05 4.73
C ASP A 311 27.72 14.60 4.57
N LEU A 312 27.04 13.79 3.75
CA LEU A 312 27.41 12.39 3.50
C LEU A 312 28.85 12.25 3.00
N TYR A 313 29.25 13.03 1.98
CA TYR A 313 30.60 12.95 1.41
C TYR A 313 31.68 13.46 2.39
N HIS A 314 31.36 14.49 3.18
CA HIS A 314 32.24 14.93 4.26
C HIS A 314 32.48 13.80 5.28
N TYR A 315 31.42 13.15 5.75
CA TYR A 315 31.54 12.04 6.71
C TYR A 315 32.25 10.79 6.15
N ILE A 316 32.10 10.50 4.85
CA ILE A 316 32.82 9.39 4.20
C ILE A 316 34.33 9.67 4.20
N HIS A 317 34.76 10.89 3.88
CA HIS A 317 36.18 11.25 3.84
C HIS A 317 36.83 11.35 5.23
N PHE A 318 36.13 11.90 6.23
CA PHE A 318 36.73 12.21 7.55
C PHE A 318 36.49 11.14 8.63
N SER A 319 35.55 10.20 8.45
CA SER A 319 35.24 9.15 9.42
C SER A 319 35.33 7.76 8.79
N SER A 320 36.47 7.47 8.16
CA SER A 320 36.79 6.16 7.59
C SER A 320 37.44 5.25 8.64
N GLY A 321 36.69 4.33 9.22
CA GLY A 321 37.19 3.35 10.19
C GLY A 321 36.14 2.28 10.55
N PRO A 322 36.54 1.13 11.14
CA PRO A 322 35.65 0.01 11.48
C PRO A 322 34.60 0.31 12.57
N ASP A 323 34.65 1.51 13.18
CA ASP A 323 33.73 2.00 14.20
C ASP A 323 32.95 3.27 13.76
N ALA A 324 32.92 3.57 12.45
CA ALA A 324 32.16 4.68 11.92
C ALA A 324 30.64 4.48 12.16
N PRO A 325 29.90 5.53 12.60
CA PRO A 325 28.45 5.45 12.83
C PRO A 325 27.68 5.19 11.53
N SER A 326 26.56 4.46 11.60
CA SER A 326 25.67 4.23 10.46
C SER A 326 25.18 5.57 9.89
N ARG A 327 25.25 5.69 8.56
CA ARG A 327 24.96 6.90 7.78
C ARG A 327 23.54 6.88 7.20
N GLY A 328 22.79 5.81 7.48
CA GLY A 328 21.40 5.63 7.06
C GLY A 328 21.30 5.14 5.60
N ILE A 329 21.04 3.85 5.44
CA ILE A 329 20.90 3.19 4.12
C ILE A 329 19.85 3.84 3.20
N GLY A 330 18.82 4.47 3.79
CA GLY A 330 17.74 5.13 3.04
C GLY A 330 18.23 6.27 2.14
N PHE A 331 18.99 7.23 2.69
CA PHE A 331 19.47 8.37 1.88
C PHE A 331 20.50 7.92 0.83
N ILE A 332 21.37 6.97 1.16
CA ILE A 332 22.33 6.40 0.21
C ILE A 332 21.58 5.75 -0.96
N ALA A 333 20.51 5.00 -0.70
CA ALA A 333 19.68 4.41 -1.74
C ALA A 333 18.99 5.48 -2.61
N VAL A 334 18.48 6.57 -2.02
CA VAL A 334 17.94 7.73 -2.78
C VAL A 334 19.02 8.34 -3.68
N LEU A 335 20.22 8.58 -3.14
CA LEU A 335 21.32 9.17 -3.89
C LEU A 335 21.77 8.29 -5.06
N LEU A 336 21.85 6.98 -4.85
CA LEU A 336 22.17 6.02 -5.91
C LEU A 336 21.06 5.94 -6.96
N ALA A 337 19.78 6.01 -6.57
CA ALA A 337 18.68 6.11 -7.53
C ALA A 337 18.77 7.41 -8.35
N VAL A 338 19.11 8.54 -7.72
CA VAL A 338 19.41 9.82 -8.40
C VAL A 338 20.55 9.67 -9.41
N PHE A 339 21.63 8.99 -9.03
CA PHE A 339 22.74 8.71 -9.95
C PHE A 339 22.32 7.83 -11.13
N ALA A 340 21.60 6.72 -10.88
CA ALA A 340 21.13 5.85 -11.95
C ALA A 340 20.22 6.58 -12.94
N THR A 341 19.30 7.41 -12.45
CA THR A 341 18.45 8.25 -13.29
C THR A 341 19.25 9.32 -14.05
N SER A 342 20.22 9.97 -13.40
CA SER A 342 21.10 10.94 -14.06
C SER A 342 21.95 10.30 -15.16
N LEU A 343 22.52 9.11 -14.90
CA LEU A 343 23.35 8.38 -15.86
C LEU A 343 22.57 7.95 -17.10
N HIS A 344 21.25 7.76 -16.98
CA HIS A 344 20.38 7.51 -18.13
C HIS A 344 20.24 8.74 -19.03
N HIS A 345 20.21 9.94 -18.44
CA HIS A 345 20.04 11.23 -19.12
C HIS A 345 21.33 12.06 -19.08
N ILE A 346 22.50 11.42 -19.27
CA ILE A 346 23.80 12.05 -18.99
C ILE A 346 24.19 13.13 -20.02
N GLY A 347 23.72 13.00 -21.26
CA GLY A 347 23.92 13.97 -22.35
C GLY A 347 25.37 14.46 -22.47
N ALA A 348 25.55 15.78 -22.55
CA ALA A 348 26.85 16.44 -22.70
C ALA A 348 27.85 16.17 -21.54
N THR A 349 27.38 15.71 -20.39
CA THR A 349 28.22 15.46 -19.20
C THR A 349 28.99 14.13 -19.29
N GLU A 350 28.66 13.27 -20.25
CA GLU A 350 29.31 11.96 -20.44
C GLU A 350 30.82 12.07 -20.62
N SER A 351 31.29 13.03 -21.41
CA SER A 351 32.72 13.27 -21.66
C SER A 351 33.50 13.61 -20.38
N LYS A 352 32.87 14.38 -19.48
CA LYS A 352 33.44 14.75 -18.18
C LYS A 352 33.56 13.54 -17.25
N LEU A 353 32.56 12.65 -17.21
CA LEU A 353 32.64 11.42 -16.42
C LEU A 353 33.75 10.48 -16.93
N LYS A 354 33.88 10.34 -18.25
CA LYS A 354 34.96 9.54 -18.85
C LYS A 354 36.34 10.10 -18.51
N SER A 355 36.49 11.43 -18.39
CA SER A 355 37.74 12.05 -17.93
C SER A 355 38.13 11.69 -16.49
N HIS A 356 37.16 11.23 -15.68
CA HIS A 356 37.37 10.69 -14.34
C HIS A 356 37.51 9.15 -14.31
N ASN A 357 37.71 8.50 -15.48
CA ASN A 357 37.77 7.04 -15.62
C ASN A 357 36.50 6.31 -15.14
N ILE A 358 35.33 6.93 -15.33
CA ILE A 358 34.04 6.32 -15.01
C ILE A 358 33.32 6.02 -16.31
N ASP A 359 33.01 4.75 -16.56
CA ASP A 359 32.07 4.34 -17.59
C ASP A 359 30.62 4.57 -17.09
N PRO A 360 29.84 5.47 -17.72
CA PRO A 360 28.49 5.78 -17.25
C PRO A 360 27.53 4.61 -17.30
N GLN A 361 27.64 3.75 -18.32
CA GLN A 361 26.75 2.62 -18.51
C GLN A 361 27.08 1.52 -17.50
N GLU A 362 28.37 1.21 -17.32
CA GLU A 362 28.82 0.24 -16.32
C GLU A 362 28.41 0.68 -14.90
N LEU A 363 28.63 1.95 -14.55
CA LEU A 363 28.25 2.47 -13.24
C LEU A 363 26.74 2.38 -13.01
N LYS A 364 25.93 2.75 -14.01
CA LYS A 364 24.47 2.67 -13.94
C LYS A 364 24.00 1.23 -13.71
N ASP A 365 24.52 0.28 -14.48
CA ASP A 365 24.09 -1.12 -14.41
C ASP A 365 24.47 -1.74 -13.06
N ARG A 366 25.68 -1.44 -12.56
CA ARG A 366 26.11 -1.84 -11.21
C ARG A 366 25.20 -1.25 -10.13
N ILE A 367 24.88 0.04 -10.20
CA ILE A 367 23.99 0.69 -9.24
C ILE A 367 22.61 0.02 -9.23
N LEU A 368 21.99 -0.16 -10.40
CA LEU A 368 20.66 -0.77 -10.50
C LEU A 368 20.67 -2.22 -10.02
N ALA A 369 21.72 -2.99 -10.31
CA ALA A 369 21.87 -4.37 -9.85
C ALA A 369 21.93 -4.46 -8.32
N VAL A 370 22.75 -3.62 -7.67
CA VAL A 370 22.87 -3.63 -6.20
C VAL A 370 21.60 -3.10 -5.53
N LEU A 371 20.97 -2.05 -6.07
CA LEU A 371 19.69 -1.55 -5.53
C LEU A 371 18.58 -2.62 -5.60
N LYS A 372 18.54 -3.41 -6.68
CA LYS A 372 17.65 -4.58 -6.81
C LYS A 372 18.01 -5.66 -5.77
N LEU A 373 19.28 -6.00 -5.63
CA LEU A 373 19.76 -7.05 -4.72
C LEU A 373 19.51 -6.70 -3.24
N ARG A 374 19.70 -5.43 -2.86
CA ARG A 374 19.54 -4.92 -1.48
C ARG A 374 18.18 -4.30 -1.21
N PHE A 375 17.21 -4.53 -2.09
CA PHE A 375 15.91 -3.89 -2.01
C PHE A 375 15.20 -4.13 -0.66
N LEU A 376 15.19 -5.37 -0.17
CA LEU A 376 14.56 -5.70 1.13
C LEU A 376 15.31 -5.09 2.33
N ASP A 377 16.65 -5.01 2.25
CA ASP A 377 17.47 -4.35 3.27
C ASP A 377 17.18 -2.84 3.36
N ILE A 378 16.87 -2.22 2.21
CA ILE A 378 16.48 -0.81 2.12
C ILE A 378 15.05 -0.63 2.64
N VAL A 379 14.08 -1.38 2.09
CA VAL A 379 12.65 -1.17 2.37
C VAL A 379 12.28 -1.47 3.82
N SER A 380 12.93 -2.46 4.45
CA SER A 380 12.69 -2.83 5.85
C SER A 380 13.00 -1.71 6.85
N ARG A 381 13.73 -0.66 6.46
CA ARG A 381 13.99 0.50 7.34
C ARG A 381 12.78 1.39 7.56
N GLY A 382 11.85 1.42 6.60
CA GLY A 382 10.62 2.20 6.72
C GLY A 382 10.83 3.71 6.98
N SER A 383 11.79 4.36 6.34
CA SER A 383 11.99 5.82 6.47
C SER A 383 11.32 6.61 5.34
N LEU A 384 11.29 7.94 5.48
CA LEU A 384 10.82 8.82 4.41
C LEU A 384 11.69 8.68 3.16
N GLU A 385 13.00 8.57 3.32
CA GLU A 385 13.96 8.34 2.23
C GLU A 385 13.67 7.03 1.49
N VAL A 386 13.21 5.98 2.18
CA VAL A 386 12.81 4.72 1.53
C VAL A 386 11.59 4.93 0.64
N VAL A 387 10.61 5.75 1.05
CA VAL A 387 9.47 6.10 0.19
C VAL A 387 9.96 6.84 -1.05
N GLN A 388 10.85 7.82 -0.88
CA GLN A 388 11.43 8.60 -1.97
C GLN A 388 12.22 7.71 -2.94
N PHE A 389 13.03 6.78 -2.41
CA PHE A 389 13.76 5.78 -3.17
C PHE A 389 12.81 4.91 -4.02
N CYS A 390 11.75 4.36 -3.42
CA CYS A 390 10.77 3.55 -4.15
C CYS A 390 10.09 4.35 -5.25
N VAL A 391 9.73 5.61 -5.00
CA VAL A 391 9.13 6.50 -6.02
C VAL A 391 10.09 6.75 -7.18
N LEU A 392 11.36 7.07 -6.90
CA LEU A 392 12.36 7.34 -7.93
C LEU A 392 12.62 6.10 -8.79
N LEU A 393 12.87 4.96 -8.15
CA LEU A 393 13.18 3.73 -8.84
C LEU A 393 11.96 3.18 -9.60
N ALA A 394 10.75 3.30 -9.04
CA ALA A 394 9.52 2.97 -9.75
C ALA A 394 9.31 3.89 -10.96
N SER A 395 9.56 5.19 -10.84
CA SER A 395 9.47 6.15 -11.95
C SER A 395 10.46 5.80 -13.07
N TYR A 396 11.70 5.45 -12.70
CA TYR A 396 12.70 4.96 -13.65
C TYR A 396 12.17 3.77 -14.45
N TYR A 397 11.74 2.69 -13.78
CA TYR A 397 11.25 1.50 -14.50
C TYR A 397 9.94 1.74 -15.25
N LEU A 398 9.07 2.64 -14.75
CA LEU A 398 7.83 3.00 -15.43
C LEU A 398 8.12 3.64 -16.79
N TYR A 399 9.01 4.63 -16.83
CA TYR A 399 9.27 5.41 -18.04
C TYR A 399 10.26 4.76 -19.01
N HIS A 400 10.96 3.72 -18.57
CA HIS A 400 11.85 2.92 -19.41
C HIS A 400 11.27 1.55 -19.82
N GLY A 401 9.96 1.35 -19.64
CA GLY A 401 9.27 0.19 -20.22
C GLY A 401 9.43 -1.13 -19.45
N GLU A 402 9.75 -1.09 -18.15
CA GLU A 402 9.83 -2.27 -17.27
C GLU A 402 8.70 -2.28 -16.22
N PRO A 403 7.42 -2.42 -16.63
CA PRO A 403 6.28 -2.34 -15.71
C PRO A 403 6.29 -3.40 -14.60
N GLY A 404 6.89 -4.56 -14.88
CA GLY A 404 7.04 -5.65 -13.90
C GLY A 404 7.91 -5.28 -12.70
N MET A 405 8.80 -4.30 -12.84
CA MET A 405 9.57 -3.72 -11.73
C MET A 405 8.87 -2.48 -11.16
N ALA A 406 8.33 -1.62 -12.02
CA ALA A 406 7.73 -0.35 -11.63
C ALA A 406 6.58 -0.51 -10.62
N TRP A 407 5.64 -1.42 -10.89
CA TRP A 407 4.44 -1.56 -10.06
C TRP A 407 4.73 -2.16 -8.66
N PRO A 408 5.53 -3.24 -8.52
CA PRO A 408 5.92 -3.74 -7.19
C PRO A 408 6.73 -2.73 -6.36
N LEU A 409 7.62 -1.96 -7.00
CA LEU A 409 8.37 -0.89 -6.33
C LEU A 409 7.44 0.22 -5.83
N SER A 410 6.51 0.66 -6.68
CA SER A 410 5.46 1.62 -6.33
C SER A 410 4.62 1.13 -5.15
N GLY A 411 4.15 -0.12 -5.21
CA GLY A 411 3.39 -0.75 -4.13
C GLY A 411 4.17 -0.84 -2.82
N SER A 412 5.47 -1.13 -2.88
CA SER A 412 6.34 -1.15 -1.70
C SER A 412 6.49 0.25 -1.09
N GLY A 413 6.72 1.27 -1.92
CA GLY A 413 6.73 2.67 -1.51
C GLY A 413 5.41 3.10 -0.86
N LEU A 414 4.27 2.69 -1.43
CA LEU A 414 2.94 2.92 -0.88
C LEU A 414 2.78 2.30 0.52
N ARG A 415 3.20 1.04 0.72
CA ARG A 415 3.10 0.38 2.03
C ARG A 415 3.96 1.07 3.08
N VAL A 416 5.18 1.48 2.74
CA VAL A 416 6.03 2.27 3.65
C VAL A 416 5.41 3.63 3.96
N ALA A 417 4.87 4.33 2.95
CA ALA A 417 4.19 5.61 3.13
C ALA A 417 2.94 5.50 4.02
N GLN A 418 2.18 4.40 3.89
CA GLN A 418 1.04 4.11 4.74
C GLN A 418 1.47 3.84 6.19
N ALA A 419 2.53 3.05 6.39
CA ALA A 419 3.11 2.80 7.72
C ALA A 419 3.57 4.10 8.40
N LEU A 420 4.14 5.03 7.63
CA LEU A 420 4.57 6.35 8.09
C LEU A 420 3.45 7.39 8.20
N ASN A 421 2.21 7.05 7.87
CA ASN A 421 1.06 7.98 7.87
C ASN A 421 1.17 9.18 6.93
N LEU A 422 1.86 9.02 5.81
CA LEU A 422 1.97 10.11 4.83
C LEU A 422 0.62 10.43 4.16
N HIS A 423 -0.28 9.45 4.08
CA HIS A 423 -1.66 9.58 3.59
C HIS A 423 -2.59 10.37 4.52
N ARG A 424 -2.15 10.67 5.75
CA ARG A 424 -2.96 11.34 6.76
C ARG A 424 -2.56 12.80 6.93
N LYS A 425 -3.56 13.64 7.25
CA LYS A 425 -3.34 15.04 7.63
C LYS A 425 -2.53 15.10 8.92
N MET A 426 -1.39 15.76 8.86
CA MET A 426 -0.60 16.12 10.04
C MET A 426 -1.13 17.43 10.63
N THR A 427 -1.12 17.56 11.96
CA THR A 427 -1.41 18.82 12.66
C THR A 427 -0.39 19.87 12.25
N THR A 428 -0.86 21.03 11.81
CA THR A 428 0.01 22.18 11.58
C THR A 428 0.54 22.63 12.94
N GLY A 429 1.86 22.59 13.11
CA GLY A 429 2.51 23.13 14.30
C GLY A 429 2.44 24.65 14.35
N ASP A 430 3.15 25.23 15.32
CA ASP A 430 3.35 26.68 15.38
C ASP A 430 3.92 27.17 14.02
N PRO A 431 3.32 28.18 13.38
CA PRO A 431 3.87 28.79 12.17
C PRO A 431 5.34 29.23 12.31
N SER A 432 5.84 29.49 13.53
CA SER A 432 7.25 29.81 13.76
C SER A 432 8.19 28.60 13.78
N ASP A 433 7.69 27.36 13.90
CA ASP A 433 8.50 26.14 13.88
C ASP A 433 8.85 25.75 12.44
N GLN A 434 9.93 26.33 11.94
CA GLN A 434 10.39 26.12 10.56
C GLN A 434 10.77 24.65 10.29
N ALA A 435 11.34 23.94 11.28
CA ALA A 435 11.78 22.56 11.11
C ALA A 435 10.60 21.60 10.99
N LEU A 436 9.58 21.76 11.83
CA LEU A 436 8.36 20.96 11.74
C LEU A 436 7.58 21.25 10.45
N ASN A 437 7.50 22.53 10.04
CA ASN A 437 6.84 22.92 8.80
C ASN A 437 7.56 22.33 7.58
N GLN A 438 8.90 22.36 7.53
CA GLN A 438 9.70 21.68 6.50
C GLN A 438 9.35 20.17 6.42
N GLN A 439 9.38 19.47 7.56
CA GLN A 439 9.06 18.04 7.61
C GLN A 439 7.64 17.74 7.11
N ILE A 440 6.67 18.59 7.43
CA ILE A 440 5.30 18.45 6.94
C ILE A 440 5.26 18.54 5.41
N GLN A 441 6.02 19.46 4.80
CA GLN A 441 6.06 19.61 3.35
C GLN A 441 6.77 18.44 2.67
N ASP A 442 7.90 17.97 3.21
CA ASP A 442 8.59 16.76 2.72
C ASP A 442 7.65 15.54 2.70
N ARG A 443 6.89 15.36 3.78
CA ARG A 443 5.92 14.26 3.92
C ARG A 443 4.80 14.36 2.89
N LYS A 444 4.30 15.56 2.62
CA LYS A 444 3.28 15.78 1.58
C LYS A 444 3.84 15.52 0.18
N ARG A 445 5.05 15.99 -0.13
CA ARG A 445 5.70 15.75 -1.43
C ARG A 445 5.88 14.26 -1.69
N ALA A 446 6.37 13.53 -0.70
CA ALA A 446 6.52 12.07 -0.78
C ALA A 446 5.16 11.38 -0.99
N TRP A 447 4.12 11.74 -0.25
CA TRP A 447 2.79 11.15 -0.43
C TRP A 447 2.21 11.43 -1.82
N TRP A 448 2.22 12.68 -2.27
CA TRP A 448 1.66 13.03 -3.58
C TRP A 448 2.47 12.42 -4.74
N ALA A 449 3.78 12.22 -4.56
CA ALA A 449 4.57 11.46 -5.53
C ALA A 449 4.19 9.97 -5.56
N VAL A 450 3.92 9.34 -4.40
CA VAL A 450 3.36 7.97 -4.32
C VAL A 450 1.99 7.90 -5.01
N TYR A 451 1.12 8.88 -4.76
CA TYR A 451 -0.21 8.96 -5.35
C TYR A 451 -0.12 9.01 -6.89
N GLU A 452 0.76 9.84 -7.42
CA GLU A 452 0.97 10.00 -8.85
C GLU A 452 1.51 8.70 -9.46
N ILE A 453 2.61 8.14 -8.93
CA ILE A 453 3.22 6.96 -9.55
C ILE A 453 2.29 5.74 -9.53
N ASP A 454 1.52 5.50 -8.47
CA ASP A 454 0.47 4.46 -8.44
C ASP A 454 -0.58 4.68 -9.53
N THR A 455 -1.07 5.92 -9.67
CA THR A 455 -2.05 6.30 -10.69
C THR A 455 -1.49 6.08 -12.11
N PHE A 456 -0.24 6.45 -12.35
CA PHE A 456 0.41 6.29 -13.65
C PHE A 456 0.71 4.82 -13.99
N CYS A 457 1.17 4.01 -13.02
CA CYS A 457 1.30 2.56 -13.20
C CYS A 457 -0.03 1.94 -13.66
N SER A 458 -1.13 2.30 -13.01
CA SER A 458 -2.47 1.83 -13.38
C SER A 458 -2.92 2.34 -14.75
N MET A 459 -2.69 3.61 -15.05
CA MET A 459 -3.11 4.22 -16.31
C MET A 459 -2.36 3.64 -17.52
N LEU A 460 -1.04 3.52 -17.44
CA LEU A 460 -0.19 3.12 -18.57
C LEU A 460 -0.23 1.62 -18.82
N TYR A 461 -0.22 0.81 -17.77
CA TYR A 461 -0.07 -0.64 -17.87
C TYR A 461 -1.31 -1.43 -17.45
N GLY A 462 -2.38 -0.76 -17.03
CA GLY A 462 -3.64 -1.41 -16.65
C GLY A 462 -3.60 -2.15 -15.31
N PHE A 463 -2.60 -1.90 -14.47
CA PHE A 463 -2.55 -2.46 -13.13
C PHE A 463 -3.67 -1.91 -12.23
N PRO A 464 -4.18 -2.67 -11.25
CA PRO A 464 -5.14 -2.14 -10.29
C PRO A 464 -4.48 -1.06 -9.41
N LEU A 465 -5.30 -0.08 -9.00
CA LEU A 465 -4.87 0.98 -8.07
C LEU A 465 -4.56 0.38 -6.70
N GLY A 466 -3.52 0.89 -6.04
CA GLY A 466 -3.05 0.34 -4.76
C GLY A 466 -3.85 0.78 -3.52
N PHE A 467 -4.65 1.84 -3.63
CA PHE A 467 -5.39 2.43 -2.50
C PHE A 467 -6.62 3.24 -2.93
N SER A 468 -7.58 3.41 -2.01
CA SER A 468 -8.77 4.24 -2.20
C SER A 468 -8.53 5.68 -1.72
N ASP A 469 -9.13 6.65 -2.43
CA ASP A 469 -9.09 8.07 -2.00
C ASP A 469 -9.88 8.28 -0.70
N SER A 470 -10.84 7.40 -0.38
CA SER A 470 -11.57 7.41 0.90
C SER A 470 -10.66 7.25 2.11
N ASP A 471 -9.51 6.63 1.94
CA ASP A 471 -8.58 6.33 3.02
C ASP A 471 -7.60 7.50 3.28
N CYS A 472 -7.62 8.52 2.43
CA CYS A 472 -6.64 9.59 2.39
C CYS A 472 -7.26 10.93 2.82
N ASN A 473 -6.60 11.66 3.71
CA ASN A 473 -7.02 13.01 4.10
C ASN A 473 -5.88 14.04 4.16
N VAL A 474 -4.71 13.68 3.61
CA VAL A 474 -3.58 14.60 3.39
C VAL A 474 -4.00 15.83 2.57
N LYS A 475 -3.46 16.99 2.92
CA LYS A 475 -3.74 18.24 2.20
C LYS A 475 -3.07 18.23 0.83
N ALA A 476 -3.68 18.93 -0.13
CA ALA A 476 -3.02 19.23 -1.40
C ALA A 476 -1.69 19.97 -1.19
N LEU A 477 -0.79 19.83 -2.16
CA LEU A 477 0.46 20.59 -2.20
C LEU A 477 0.15 22.09 -2.27
N ASP A 478 0.96 22.87 -1.54
CA ASP A 478 0.90 24.32 -1.58
C ASP A 478 1.80 24.81 -2.72
N PRO A 479 1.27 25.49 -3.76
CA PRO A 479 2.10 25.99 -4.85
C PRO A 479 3.09 27.09 -4.42
N TYR A 480 2.88 27.68 -3.23
CA TYR A 480 3.73 28.71 -2.63
C TYR A 480 4.51 28.20 -1.40
N ASP A 481 4.83 26.92 -1.34
CA ASP A 481 5.65 26.36 -0.27
C ASP A 481 7.04 27.05 -0.16
N GLU A 482 7.22 27.91 0.86
CA GLU A 482 8.40 28.79 1.12
C GLU A 482 9.74 28.05 1.22
N TYR A 483 9.65 26.76 1.50
CA TYR A 483 10.78 25.89 1.75
C TYR A 483 11.34 25.28 0.46
N SER A 484 10.67 25.49 -0.68
CA SER A 484 11.19 25.14 -1.99
C SER A 484 12.23 26.19 -2.39
N GLY A 485 13.49 25.81 -2.64
CA GLY A 485 14.59 26.74 -2.97
C GLY A 485 14.26 27.74 -4.10
N SER A 486 13.39 27.38 -5.05
CA SER A 486 12.89 28.26 -6.12
C SER A 486 11.82 29.30 -5.71
N THR A 487 11.25 29.21 -4.50
CA THR A 487 10.12 30.06 -4.08
C THR A 487 10.51 31.32 -3.31
N LYS A 488 11.74 31.42 -2.81
CA LYS A 488 12.19 32.61 -2.06
C LYS A 488 12.17 33.88 -2.92
N GLU A 489 12.54 33.79 -4.19
CA GLU A 489 12.42 34.91 -5.15
C GLU A 489 10.99 35.07 -5.70
N SER A 490 10.27 33.96 -5.92
CA SER A 490 8.90 33.93 -6.43
C SER A 490 7.82 34.40 -5.43
N ARG A 491 8.13 34.67 -4.16
CA ARG A 491 7.17 35.30 -3.24
C ARG A 491 7.19 36.84 -3.34
N GLN A 492 8.33 37.41 -3.76
CA GLN A 492 8.44 38.85 -4.01
C GLN A 492 7.79 39.26 -5.34
N THR A 493 7.67 38.32 -6.28
CA THR A 493 6.98 38.48 -7.58
C THR A 493 5.69 37.66 -7.57
N ARG A 494 4.51 38.19 -7.90
CA ARG A 494 3.23 37.42 -7.89
C ARG A 494 3.12 36.34 -9.00
N GLY A 495 4.23 35.74 -9.41
CA GLY A 495 4.32 34.76 -10.51
C GLY A 495 4.16 33.29 -10.07
N PRO A 496 3.93 32.37 -11.02
CA PRO A 496 3.93 30.93 -10.75
C PRO A 496 5.36 30.42 -10.48
N SER A 497 5.51 29.46 -9.56
CA SER A 497 6.76 28.73 -9.27
C SER A 497 6.81 27.38 -9.99
N LEU A 498 7.98 26.73 -10.06
CA LEU A 498 8.12 25.37 -10.61
C LEU A 498 7.24 24.32 -9.90
N LEU A 499 6.83 24.57 -8.65
CA LEU A 499 5.98 23.66 -7.89
C LEU A 499 4.51 23.66 -8.36
N PHE A 500 4.08 24.71 -9.09
CA PHE A 500 2.74 24.76 -9.68
C PHE A 500 2.49 23.59 -10.65
N TYR A 501 3.53 23.14 -11.36
CA TYR A 501 3.45 21.95 -12.20
C TYR A 501 3.04 20.73 -11.37
N LYS A 502 3.77 20.45 -10.27
CA LYS A 502 3.46 19.31 -9.40
C LYS A 502 2.06 19.39 -8.82
N CYS A 503 1.65 20.56 -8.34
CA CYS A 503 0.30 20.78 -7.84
C CYS A 503 -0.78 20.50 -8.91
N SER A 504 -0.51 20.91 -10.15
CA SER A 504 -1.39 20.68 -11.29
C SER A 504 -1.44 19.20 -11.66
N MET A 505 -0.29 18.52 -11.67
CA MET A 505 -0.17 17.10 -11.97
C MET A 505 -0.88 16.23 -10.92
N SER A 506 -0.69 16.51 -9.62
CA SER A 506 -1.42 15.84 -8.53
C SER A 506 -2.94 15.97 -8.68
N ARG A 507 -3.44 17.17 -9.05
CA ARG A 507 -4.88 17.39 -9.31
C ARG A 507 -5.37 16.61 -10.53
N LEU A 508 -4.57 16.53 -11.59
CA LEU A 508 -4.89 15.73 -12.77
C LEU A 508 -4.91 14.24 -12.44
N SER A 509 -3.94 13.73 -11.69
CA SER A 509 -3.90 12.34 -11.23
C SER A 509 -5.15 11.97 -10.43
N ALA A 510 -5.72 12.88 -9.63
CA ALA A 510 -6.99 12.62 -8.97
C ALA A 510 -8.19 12.48 -9.94
N ILE A 511 -8.20 13.23 -11.05
CA ILE A 511 -9.20 13.08 -12.12
C ILE A 511 -9.00 11.76 -12.86
N VAL A 512 -7.76 11.45 -13.24
CA VAL A 512 -7.39 10.18 -13.91
C VAL A 512 -7.76 8.99 -13.04
N LYS A 513 -7.44 9.01 -11.75
CA LYS A 513 -7.81 7.97 -10.80
C LYS A 513 -9.33 7.80 -10.70
N SER A 514 -10.09 8.90 -10.65
CA SER A 514 -11.56 8.86 -10.72
C SER A 514 -12.06 8.18 -12.00
N ALA A 515 -11.41 8.44 -13.14
CA ALA A 515 -11.73 7.81 -14.41
C ALA A 515 -11.38 6.30 -14.40
N LEU A 516 -10.21 5.92 -13.88
CA LEU A 516 -9.80 4.52 -13.74
C LEU A 516 -10.80 3.74 -12.88
N VAL A 517 -11.20 4.26 -11.72
CA VAL A 517 -12.21 3.61 -10.87
C VAL A 517 -13.58 3.59 -11.54
N GLY A 518 -14.05 4.74 -12.02
CA GLY A 518 -15.44 4.92 -12.48
C GLY A 518 -15.76 4.33 -13.85
N LEU A 519 -14.76 4.21 -14.72
CA LEU A 519 -14.89 3.73 -16.10
C LEU A 519 -14.19 2.38 -16.35
N TYR A 520 -13.12 2.05 -15.60
CA TYR A 520 -12.29 0.85 -15.83
C TYR A 520 -12.24 -0.13 -14.64
N GLY A 521 -12.66 0.28 -13.44
CA GLY A 521 -12.71 -0.57 -12.24
C GLY A 521 -13.54 -1.82 -12.49
N THR A 522 -13.15 -2.93 -11.85
CA THR A 522 -13.67 -4.29 -12.12
C THR A 522 -15.15 -4.32 -12.46
N ARG A 523 -15.38 -4.70 -13.72
CA ARG A 523 -16.52 -5.40 -14.34
C ARG A 523 -17.37 -6.24 -13.35
N HIS A 524 -18.05 -5.59 -12.41
CA HIS A 524 -19.14 -6.19 -11.64
C HIS A 524 -20.40 -6.18 -12.50
N ASP A 525 -20.46 -7.12 -13.42
CA ASP A 525 -21.65 -7.95 -13.59
C ASP A 525 -21.27 -9.16 -14.45
N ASP A 526 -21.26 -10.32 -13.81
CA ASP A 526 -21.44 -11.60 -14.47
C ASP A 526 -22.71 -11.54 -15.34
N GLY A 527 -22.56 -11.79 -16.64
CA GLY A 527 -23.68 -12.11 -17.54
C GLY A 527 -24.70 -11.02 -17.87
N LYS A 528 -24.69 -9.86 -17.19
CA LYS A 528 -25.50 -8.70 -17.55
C LYS A 528 -24.59 -7.50 -17.75
N ARG A 529 -24.20 -7.23 -19.01
CA ARG A 529 -23.86 -5.84 -19.37
C ARG A 529 -24.96 -4.99 -18.74
N THR A 530 -24.63 -4.10 -17.81
CA THR A 530 -25.53 -3.00 -17.50
C THR A 530 -25.65 -2.24 -18.83
N ASN A 531 -26.67 -2.62 -19.59
CA ASN A 531 -27.11 -2.04 -20.85
C ASN A 531 -27.69 -0.64 -20.58
N ASN A 532 -27.05 0.15 -19.71
CA ASN A 532 -27.39 1.52 -19.41
C ASN A 532 -26.33 2.45 -20.02
N PRO A 533 -26.33 2.62 -21.35
CA PRO A 533 -25.42 3.53 -22.03
C PRO A 533 -25.50 4.95 -21.48
N LYS A 534 -26.68 5.36 -20.96
CA LYS A 534 -26.88 6.66 -20.32
C LYS A 534 -25.98 6.88 -19.10
N GLY A 535 -25.87 5.90 -18.20
CA GLY A 535 -25.01 6.01 -17.02
C GLY A 535 -23.51 6.11 -17.35
N LEU A 536 -23.08 5.47 -18.44
CA LEU A 536 -21.71 5.61 -18.94
C LEU A 536 -21.48 7.00 -19.57
N PHE A 537 -22.42 7.50 -20.36
CA PHE A 537 -22.36 8.85 -20.93
C PHE A 537 -22.28 9.93 -19.84
N ASP A 538 -23.12 9.84 -18.81
CA ASP A 538 -23.15 10.82 -17.71
C ASP A 538 -21.81 10.86 -16.97
N LYS A 539 -21.21 9.69 -16.70
CA LYS A 539 -19.87 9.59 -16.08
C LYS A 539 -18.78 10.22 -16.94
N VAL A 540 -18.77 9.91 -18.24
CA VAL A 540 -17.78 10.45 -19.19
C VAL A 540 -17.92 11.96 -19.30
N ALA A 541 -19.15 12.48 -19.42
CA ALA A 541 -19.41 13.92 -19.47
C ALA A 541 -18.96 14.63 -18.19
N ALA A 542 -19.26 14.07 -17.01
CA ALA A 542 -18.83 14.63 -15.72
C ALA A 542 -17.30 14.66 -15.56
N LEU A 543 -16.61 13.59 -15.95
CA LEU A 543 -15.16 13.52 -15.92
C LEU A 543 -14.52 14.48 -16.92
N ASN A 544 -15.07 14.58 -18.14
CA ASN A 544 -14.61 15.55 -19.14
C ASN A 544 -14.78 16.99 -18.66
N GLY A 545 -15.92 17.33 -18.04
CA GLY A 545 -16.13 18.66 -17.45
C GLY A 545 -15.09 19.00 -16.38
N ARG A 546 -14.76 18.05 -15.50
CA ARG A 546 -13.68 18.22 -14.50
C ARG A 546 -12.31 18.41 -15.15
N LEU A 547 -12.01 17.66 -16.21
CA LEU A 547 -10.74 17.75 -16.94
C LEU A 547 -10.60 19.11 -17.66
N GLN A 548 -11.66 19.59 -18.31
CA GLN A 548 -11.69 20.91 -18.94
C GLN A 548 -11.56 22.05 -17.92
N GLU A 549 -12.22 21.94 -16.78
CA GLU A 549 -12.08 22.90 -15.68
C GLU A 549 -10.65 22.93 -15.14
N TRP A 550 -10.05 21.76 -14.94
CA TRP A 550 -8.65 21.65 -14.54
C TRP A 550 -7.72 22.38 -15.53
N HIS A 551 -7.89 22.17 -16.84
CA HIS A 551 -7.07 22.81 -17.88
C HIS A 551 -7.26 24.34 -17.90
N ARG A 552 -8.51 24.81 -17.75
CA ARG A 552 -8.81 26.25 -17.63
C ARG A 552 -8.26 26.88 -16.35
N SER A 553 -7.98 26.10 -15.33
CA SER A 553 -7.39 26.58 -14.07
C SER A 553 -5.86 26.67 -14.07
N LEU A 554 -5.18 26.16 -15.11
CA LEU A 554 -3.72 26.23 -15.21
C LEU A 554 -3.23 27.68 -15.32
N ALA A 555 -2.10 28.00 -14.68
CA ALA A 555 -1.46 29.31 -14.84
C ALA A 555 -1.05 29.55 -16.31
N PRO A 556 -1.05 30.78 -16.83
CA PRO A 556 -0.70 31.06 -18.22
C PRO A 556 0.65 30.48 -18.66
N LYS A 557 1.70 30.60 -17.83
CA LYS A 557 3.03 30.02 -18.10
C LYS A 557 3.06 28.48 -18.19
N LEU A 558 2.03 27.81 -17.68
CA LEU A 558 1.91 26.35 -17.70
C LEU A 558 0.94 25.85 -18.78
N ARG A 559 0.45 26.74 -19.65
CA ARG A 559 -0.37 26.36 -20.80
C ARG A 559 0.51 26.37 -22.04
N PHE A 560 0.50 25.26 -22.75
CA PHE A 560 1.18 25.18 -24.03
C PHE A 560 0.35 25.91 -25.10
N ASP A 561 0.90 26.98 -25.67
CA ASP A 561 0.29 27.82 -26.71
C ASP A 561 0.81 27.52 -28.12
N GLY A 562 1.85 26.70 -28.25
CA GLY A 562 2.41 26.27 -29.53
C GLY A 562 3.12 27.37 -30.33
N HIS A 563 3.27 28.57 -29.78
CA HIS A 563 3.84 29.73 -30.47
C HIS A 563 4.64 30.60 -29.48
N ASP A 564 5.95 30.80 -29.69
CA ASP A 564 6.74 31.81 -28.97
C ASP A 564 8.09 32.12 -29.69
N PRO A 565 8.56 33.39 -29.75
CA PRO A 565 9.50 33.94 -30.73
C PRO A 565 11.00 33.70 -30.43
N LEU A 566 11.33 32.82 -29.48
CA LEU A 566 12.73 32.44 -29.22
C LEU A 566 13.29 31.43 -30.24
N SER A 567 12.57 31.15 -31.34
CA SER A 567 13.16 30.52 -32.52
C SER A 567 14.35 31.31 -33.10
N GLU A 568 14.55 32.57 -32.68
CA GLU A 568 15.74 33.36 -33.00
C GLU A 568 16.92 33.16 -32.04
N VAL A 569 16.71 32.57 -30.84
CA VAL A 569 17.80 32.25 -29.92
C VAL A 569 18.21 30.80 -30.13
N GLN A 570 19.16 30.68 -31.05
CA GLN A 570 19.92 29.49 -31.42
C GLN A 570 20.04 28.44 -30.31
N VAL A 571 19.84 27.20 -30.76
CA VAL A 571 20.31 25.93 -30.22
C VAL A 571 21.75 26.07 -29.69
N ALA A 572 21.88 26.52 -28.45
CA ALA A 572 23.13 26.47 -27.70
C ALA A 572 23.16 25.14 -26.96
N HIS A 573 23.61 24.09 -27.65
CA HIS A 573 24.33 23.03 -26.98
C HIS A 573 25.51 23.68 -26.25
N ASP A 574 25.64 23.37 -24.96
CA ASP A 574 26.70 23.82 -24.07
C ASP A 574 26.83 25.35 -23.90
N ARG A 575 26.12 25.93 -22.90
CA ARG A 575 26.60 27.03 -22.04
C ARG A 575 25.50 27.52 -21.09
N GLU A 576 25.80 27.46 -19.80
CA GLU A 576 25.45 28.49 -18.79
C GLU A 576 24.12 29.25 -18.97
N ARG A 577 22.97 28.56 -19.04
CA ARG A 577 21.68 29.24 -18.84
C ARG A 577 21.64 29.68 -17.38
N THR A 578 21.77 30.98 -17.11
CA THR A 578 21.79 31.54 -15.75
C THR A 578 20.41 32.09 -15.38
N GLY A 579 19.94 31.76 -14.17
CA GLY A 579 18.73 32.34 -13.58
C GLY A 579 17.46 32.19 -14.42
N ARG A 580 16.92 33.31 -14.92
CA ARG A 580 15.56 33.39 -15.49
C ARG A 580 15.37 32.64 -16.81
N GLU A 581 16.37 32.63 -17.68
CA GLU A 581 16.28 31.94 -18.98
C GLU A 581 16.16 30.42 -18.82
N PHE A 582 16.87 29.87 -17.83
CA PHE A 582 16.75 28.46 -17.46
C PHE A 582 15.37 28.16 -16.85
N GLU A 583 14.87 29.05 -15.99
CA GLU A 583 13.55 28.89 -15.38
C GLU A 583 12.42 28.94 -16.42
N ASP A 584 12.46 29.88 -17.37
CA ASP A 584 11.48 29.97 -18.46
C ASP A 584 11.56 28.75 -19.40
N TYR A 585 12.74 28.16 -19.59
CA TYR A 585 12.89 26.87 -20.26
C TYR A 585 12.19 25.74 -19.51
N LEU A 586 12.37 25.63 -18.19
CA LEU A 586 11.70 24.61 -17.38
C LEU A 586 10.17 24.77 -17.39
N PHE A 587 9.66 26.01 -17.35
CA PHE A 587 8.21 26.26 -17.48
C PHE A 587 7.65 25.75 -18.82
N ARG A 588 8.40 25.86 -19.92
CA ARG A 588 7.99 25.31 -21.22
C ARG A 588 7.90 23.79 -21.20
N LEU A 589 8.91 23.12 -20.64
CA LEU A 589 8.88 21.66 -20.49
C LEU A 589 7.69 21.21 -19.62
N GLN A 590 7.41 21.95 -18.55
CA GLN A 590 6.26 21.72 -17.69
C GLN A 590 4.93 21.92 -18.43
N ALA A 591 4.80 22.99 -19.22
CA ALA A 591 3.61 23.26 -20.02
C ALA A 591 3.38 22.18 -21.09
N LEU A 592 4.44 21.75 -21.78
CA LEU A 592 4.42 20.66 -22.75
C LEU A 592 4.00 19.34 -22.09
N SER A 593 4.59 19.01 -20.94
CA SER A 593 4.22 17.81 -20.18
C SER A 593 2.76 17.82 -19.73
N LEU A 594 2.26 18.95 -19.20
CA LEU A 594 0.84 19.09 -18.81
C LEU A 594 -0.11 18.99 -20.00
N LYS A 595 0.30 19.51 -21.17
CA LYS A 595 -0.47 19.39 -22.41
C LYS A 595 -0.59 17.94 -22.85
N LEU A 596 0.51 17.18 -22.86
CA LEU A 596 0.49 15.75 -23.18
C LEU A 596 -0.36 14.96 -22.17
N ALA A 597 -0.21 15.26 -20.88
CA ALA A 597 -1.00 14.65 -19.81
C ALA A 597 -2.51 14.89 -20.01
N TYR A 598 -2.90 16.12 -20.35
CA TYR A 598 -4.27 16.52 -20.60
C TYR A 598 -4.89 15.75 -21.77
N GLU A 599 -4.20 15.70 -22.91
CA GLU A 599 -4.72 15.02 -24.09
C GLU A 599 -4.81 13.50 -23.89
N ASN A 600 -3.85 12.89 -23.17
CA ASN A 600 -3.93 11.49 -22.79
C ASN A 600 -5.10 11.20 -21.84
N ALA A 601 -5.31 12.04 -20.82
CA ALA A 601 -6.45 11.90 -19.92
C ALA A 601 -7.79 12.05 -20.68
N LYS A 602 -7.83 12.93 -21.68
CA LYS A 602 -8.99 13.11 -22.56
C LYS A 602 -9.28 11.85 -23.37
N ILE A 603 -8.27 11.21 -23.96
CA ILE A 603 -8.41 9.92 -24.65
C ILE A 603 -8.90 8.84 -23.66
N LEU A 604 -8.27 8.73 -22.49
CA LEU A 604 -8.62 7.76 -21.45
C LEU A 604 -10.10 7.87 -21.04
N ILE A 605 -10.61 9.09 -20.87
CA ILE A 605 -12.01 9.32 -20.45
C ILE A 605 -13.01 8.93 -21.55
N HIS A 606 -12.70 9.19 -22.82
CA HIS A 606 -13.65 8.98 -23.92
C HIS A 606 -13.56 7.58 -24.56
N ARG A 607 -12.41 6.89 -24.46
CA ARG A 607 -12.16 5.57 -25.04
C ARG A 607 -13.21 4.50 -24.69
N PRO A 608 -13.75 4.42 -23.45
CA PRO A 608 -14.77 3.42 -23.09
C PRO A 608 -16.03 3.49 -23.95
N LEU A 609 -16.45 4.68 -24.39
CA LEU A 609 -17.61 4.86 -25.28
C LEU A 609 -17.38 4.23 -26.66
N LEU A 610 -16.15 4.34 -27.17
CA LEU A 610 -15.78 3.75 -28.47
C LEU A 610 -15.77 2.22 -28.39
N SER A 611 -15.21 1.66 -27.32
CA SER A 611 -15.21 0.22 -27.07
C SER A 611 -16.62 -0.35 -26.89
N PHE A 612 -17.53 0.42 -26.26
CA PHE A 612 -18.93 0.04 -26.14
C PHE A 612 -19.63 -0.06 -27.51
N LYS A 613 -19.48 0.94 -28.39
CA LYS A 613 -20.09 0.95 -29.73
C LYS A 613 -19.65 -0.23 -30.60
N MET A 614 -18.35 -0.53 -30.62
CA MET A 614 -17.80 -1.70 -31.34
C MET A 614 -18.37 -3.03 -30.84
N ALA A 615 -18.71 -3.10 -29.55
CA ALA A 615 -19.27 -4.30 -28.93
C ALA A 615 -20.81 -4.39 -29.05
N SER A 616 -21.48 -3.31 -29.48
CA SER A 616 -22.93 -3.23 -29.75
C SER A 616 -23.28 -3.17 -31.24
N SER A 617 -22.30 -2.96 -32.13
CA SER A 617 -22.50 -2.90 -33.59
C SER A 617 -22.78 -4.27 -34.26
N THR A 618 -23.12 -5.31 -33.49
CA THR A 618 -23.81 -6.51 -34.00
C THR A 618 -25.32 -6.33 -34.16
N SER A 619 -25.90 -5.21 -33.70
CA SER A 619 -27.29 -4.83 -34.01
C SER A 619 -27.31 -3.57 -34.86
N THR A 620 -27.82 -3.72 -36.09
CA THR A 620 -28.14 -2.63 -37.01
C THR A 620 -29.22 -1.73 -36.40
N ASP A 621 -28.87 -0.52 -36.00
CA ASP A 621 -29.87 0.53 -35.81
C ASP A 621 -29.35 1.88 -36.32
N THR A 622 -29.95 2.29 -37.43
CA THR A 622 -29.83 3.60 -38.08
C THR A 622 -30.75 4.59 -37.40
N THR A 623 -30.24 5.37 -36.44
CA THR A 623 -30.90 6.61 -36.03
C THR A 623 -29.93 7.78 -36.07
N THR A 624 -30.24 8.70 -37.00
CA THR A 624 -29.54 9.95 -37.29
C THR A 624 -29.98 11.05 -36.31
N SER A 625 -29.40 11.08 -35.12
CA SER A 625 -29.45 12.25 -34.23
C SER A 625 -28.19 13.10 -34.40
N LYS A 626 -28.34 14.43 -34.49
CA LYS A 626 -27.23 15.41 -34.67
C LYS A 626 -26.28 15.51 -33.46
N THR A 627 -26.59 14.85 -32.35
CA THR A 627 -25.75 14.78 -31.14
C THR A 627 -25.57 13.32 -30.72
N ASP A 628 -24.96 12.50 -31.58
CA ASP A 628 -24.51 11.14 -31.23
C ASP A 628 -23.32 11.24 -30.24
N PRO A 629 -23.47 10.85 -28.96
CA PRO A 629 -22.40 10.91 -27.97
C PRO A 629 -21.17 10.08 -28.37
N PHE A 630 -21.34 9.02 -29.17
CA PHE A 630 -20.23 8.24 -29.70
C PHE A 630 -19.45 8.99 -30.77
N ARG A 631 -20.14 9.77 -31.62
CA ARG A 631 -19.51 10.63 -32.62
C ARG A 631 -18.71 11.74 -31.96
N LEU A 632 -19.26 12.32 -30.89
CA LEU A 632 -18.55 13.30 -30.04
C LEU A 632 -17.32 12.65 -29.41
N ALA A 633 -17.44 11.51 -28.73
CA ALA A 633 -16.30 10.82 -28.13
C ALA A 633 -15.20 10.47 -29.14
N MET A 634 -15.58 10.06 -30.37
CA MET A 634 -14.64 9.80 -31.46
C MET A 634 -13.92 11.06 -31.91
N GLN A 635 -14.65 12.18 -32.03
CA GLN A 635 -14.10 13.48 -32.37
C GLN A 635 -13.13 13.97 -31.28
N GLU A 636 -13.50 13.85 -30.00
CA GLU A 636 -12.66 14.24 -28.87
C GLU A 636 -11.36 13.42 -28.81
N CYS A 637 -11.43 12.09 -28.99
CA CYS A 637 -10.24 11.23 -29.07
C CYS A 637 -9.37 11.56 -30.29
N ARG A 638 -9.97 11.78 -31.46
CA ARG A 638 -9.25 12.13 -32.68
C ARG A 638 -8.55 13.48 -32.54
N GLU A 639 -9.23 14.47 -31.99
CA GLU A 639 -8.65 15.79 -31.76
C GLU A 639 -7.50 15.70 -30.77
N ALA A 640 -7.68 14.99 -29.65
CA ALA A 640 -6.61 14.78 -28.67
C ALA A 640 -5.38 14.11 -29.29
N ALA A 641 -5.57 13.06 -30.10
CA ALA A 641 -4.49 12.38 -30.81
C ALA A 641 -3.77 13.32 -31.80
N LEU A 642 -4.51 14.17 -32.52
CA LEU A 642 -3.93 15.19 -33.40
C LEU A 642 -3.14 16.24 -32.62
N GLN A 643 -3.61 16.66 -31.45
CA GLN A 643 -2.89 17.61 -30.60
C GLN A 643 -1.59 17.00 -30.06
N ILE A 644 -1.61 15.74 -29.62
CA ILE A 644 -0.41 15.00 -29.22
C ILE A 644 0.59 14.93 -30.39
N SER A 645 0.12 14.56 -31.59
CA SER A 645 0.96 14.53 -32.79
C SER A 645 1.56 15.89 -33.14
N LYS A 646 0.80 16.98 -32.98
CA LYS A 646 1.32 18.34 -33.19
C LYS A 646 2.44 18.68 -32.20
N VAL A 647 2.27 18.35 -30.92
CA VAL A 647 3.32 18.53 -29.90
C VAL A 647 4.56 17.73 -30.27
N ALA A 648 4.40 16.49 -30.73
CA ALA A 648 5.51 15.65 -31.19
C ALA A 648 6.25 16.22 -32.42
N SER A 649 5.56 16.96 -33.29
CA SER A 649 6.18 17.64 -34.44
C SER A 649 6.90 18.96 -34.10
N THR A 650 6.91 19.39 -32.83
CA THR A 650 7.60 20.63 -32.46
C THR A 650 9.11 20.43 -32.29
N PRO A 651 9.95 21.45 -32.57
CA PRO A 651 11.41 21.37 -32.38
C PRO A 651 11.81 21.04 -30.94
N TYR A 652 10.94 21.38 -29.98
CA TYR A 652 11.12 21.16 -28.55
C TYR A 652 11.09 19.68 -28.15
N LEU A 653 10.62 18.77 -29.02
CA LEU A 653 10.61 17.34 -28.71
C LEU A 653 12.05 16.81 -28.55
N LEU A 654 13.02 17.26 -29.36
CA LEU A 654 14.41 16.84 -29.17
C LEU A 654 14.94 17.26 -27.79
N GLU A 655 14.67 18.48 -27.34
CA GLU A 655 15.08 18.95 -26.02
C GLU A 655 14.34 18.23 -24.88
N ALA A 656 13.05 17.94 -25.08
CA ALA A 656 12.25 17.18 -24.12
C ALA A 656 12.70 15.71 -24.02
N SER A 657 13.32 15.15 -25.07
CA SER A 657 13.75 13.74 -25.13
C SER A 657 14.88 13.41 -24.18
N GLU A 658 15.63 14.41 -23.75
CA GLU A 658 16.65 14.30 -22.71
C GLU A 658 16.06 14.32 -21.29
N THR A 659 14.72 14.36 -21.14
CA THR A 659 14.03 14.47 -19.85
C THR A 659 12.84 13.50 -19.76
N TYR A 660 12.21 13.40 -18.58
CA TYR A 660 10.96 12.65 -18.42
C TYR A 660 9.73 13.32 -19.06
N ALA A 661 9.84 14.52 -19.64
CA ALA A 661 8.72 15.19 -20.29
C ALA A 661 8.05 14.33 -21.39
N ILE A 662 8.86 13.60 -22.18
CA ILE A 662 8.37 12.74 -23.27
C ILE A 662 7.74 11.45 -22.77
N SER A 663 8.04 11.02 -21.55
CA SER A 663 7.43 9.80 -21.00
C SER A 663 5.90 9.88 -20.87
N GLN A 664 5.34 11.09 -20.99
CA GLN A 664 3.91 11.34 -21.07
C GLN A 664 3.36 11.40 -22.51
N ALA A 665 4.16 11.25 -23.55
CA ALA A 665 3.68 11.01 -24.90
C ALA A 665 3.36 9.50 -25.04
N PRO A 666 2.22 9.10 -25.63
CA PRO A 666 2.00 7.71 -25.99
C PRO A 666 3.10 7.28 -26.98
N MET A 667 3.74 6.14 -26.72
CA MET A 667 4.57 5.45 -27.70
C MET A 667 3.74 5.04 -28.92
#